data_AF-A0A8S1A301-F1
#
_entry.id   AF-A0A8S1A301-F1
#
_cell.length_a   1.000
_cell.length_b   1.000
_cell.length_c   1.000
_cell.angle_alpha   90.00
_cell.angle_beta   90.00
_cell.angle_gamma   90.00
#
_symmetry.space_group_name_H-M   'P 1'
#
loop_
_entity.id
_entity.type
_entity.pdbx_description
1 polymer ?
#
loop_
_entity_poly.entity_id
_entity_poly.type
_entity_poly.pdbx_seq_one_letter_code
_entity_poly.pdbx_strand_id
1 'polypeptide(L)'
;MAEHWVKYVRRFDRLMEDALRLSIKSTMQNMYKCVHGDGTMAPAPLIKMNLYLINKDIHYVPNRYEIMDTFTTILEEIVHIMTSIPRLYEKFGLPSGGTKKFYEAIQVDPDCNKLQTFIDDEIEYNIALVLDHLKMWDPYAHIWKVDKDAFLQQYREEKHTAAEFDALIINYNNLANSVQILETINQIHFVTLNSSELKKSIIAHCIVWQTKLGELLRTITECDIDVVYNYVEKSSEEAMKMPSDLKELASAIATYERLIGDLNRMEKTFPPITDQMITLAKFEVELSSDMVTRHENIPELWSDYLGLLEEAKKALELNKDKFKAELLEQAEVFKEAAKDFCEDFYKTSPVSSDISGKDALSQLKAFRDQLNALRAQEQQIRDGLAVFNLTTPVNLDLQKMEKELEKLEEVWGLVFQWEESWEKYKNQTFWEMETDEMEENVLFLFRNFNRLSRQLKDKGWDIIDTTRVKVDAFRRTLPLIGDLKNPCMRERHWDRIKVLMGVEFDQNSEDFKLELIMRLNFQAYADEIAEISNAATMELNIENGLKAIREVWKNTTYEMQHHKGDMYKLKSVEEVMQFLEDHQVQLSSMKSTKYVEPFIKEVEYWEKSLGYVAECIEKKVIDLLETQQEFDPIDTYCKRNLVKLQQSKMIGGKNSPYGKKFKAAFRTACCRAIYSHDWNKLLYLLKKCPPWEHDWKDVNEAALYVRALLILLMYHPTSQALGLFNEYLHLVWSCRSDDDKKAILKIMLTLPEKLNGVTYGRYNALGVPVAKAMLSEDGECIEWKYNVILDGPAEVWLLNLEHVMRVVLRDQLILTRAALRKCRYQREQWINDWPGQLGITCSKIQWTSDCTRTLARCDIMQEKKPLKKLRKKQNLILATLQAMSRKEIGKILRCKVNALCVIEIHSRDTVEKMYKMGCMTVSAFEWFSQLKFYWDREREDCYIRQTNTSSVYTYEYIGNSGRLVITPLTDRCYITLTTALNLFRGGSPQGPAGTGKTETVKDLGRALARWVVVTNCSDGLDYKAMSKTFAGIAQSGCWGCFDEFNRINIEVLSVVAQQILAVLLALSLFMKRFVFDGSDIKLDGNCGIFITMNPG
;
A
#
# COMPACT_ATOMS: atom_id res chain seq x y z
N MET A 1 -3.05 104.69 -72.75
CA MET A 1 -2.25 103.47 -73.03
C MET A 1 -1.72 102.80 -71.75
N ALA A 2 -1.11 103.54 -70.81
CA ALA A 2 -0.54 102.98 -69.57
C ALA A 2 -1.53 102.18 -68.70
N GLU A 3 -2.78 102.64 -68.54
CA GLU A 3 -3.77 101.96 -67.69
C GLU A 3 -4.24 100.60 -68.27
N HIS A 4 -4.33 100.50 -69.61
CA HIS A 4 -4.66 99.24 -70.28
C HIS A 4 -3.51 98.23 -70.21
N TRP A 5 -2.26 98.69 -70.28
CA TRP A 5 -1.08 97.85 -70.08
C TRP A 5 -1.02 97.30 -68.66
N VAL A 6 -1.24 98.14 -67.64
CA VAL A 6 -1.32 97.70 -66.24
C VAL A 6 -2.45 96.66 -66.04
N LYS A 7 -3.63 96.87 -66.64
CA LYS A 7 -4.73 95.89 -66.59
C LYS A 7 -4.38 94.57 -67.29
N TYR A 8 -3.67 94.61 -68.43
CA TYR A 8 -3.22 93.43 -69.16
C TYR A 8 -2.17 92.62 -68.36
N VAL A 9 -1.13 93.27 -67.86
CA VAL A 9 -0.08 92.63 -67.06
C VAL A 9 -0.67 91.99 -65.79
N ARG A 10 -1.60 92.68 -65.11
CA ARG A 10 -2.31 92.12 -63.94
C ARG A 10 -3.17 90.90 -64.30
N ARG A 11 -3.86 90.93 -65.45
CA ARG A 11 -4.63 89.77 -65.92
C ARG A 11 -3.71 88.57 -66.20
N PHE A 12 -2.55 88.81 -66.80
CA PHE A 12 -1.59 87.75 -67.09
C PHE A 12 -0.91 87.21 -65.82
N ASP A 13 -0.54 88.07 -64.86
CA ASP A 13 0.00 87.66 -63.56
C ASP A 13 -1.00 86.79 -62.78
N ARG A 14 -2.31 87.05 -62.87
CA ARG A 14 -3.35 86.19 -62.30
C ARG A 14 -3.47 84.85 -63.02
N LEU A 15 -3.42 84.84 -64.36
CA LEU A 15 -3.43 83.60 -65.14
C LEU A 15 -2.20 82.72 -64.85
N MET A 16 -1.02 83.32 -64.69
CA MET A 16 0.18 82.58 -64.28
C MET A 16 0.06 82.06 -62.86
N GLU A 17 -0.51 82.83 -61.93
CA GLU A 17 -0.76 82.36 -60.56
C GLU A 17 -1.68 81.14 -60.55
N ASP A 18 -2.80 81.18 -61.27
CA ASP A 18 -3.76 80.07 -61.35
C ASP A 18 -3.11 78.82 -61.99
N ALA A 19 -2.30 79.01 -63.04
CA ALA A 19 -1.57 77.92 -63.67
C ALA A 19 -0.52 77.30 -62.73
N LEU A 20 0.22 78.11 -61.98
CA LEU A 20 1.21 77.66 -60.99
C LEU A 20 0.53 76.93 -59.83
N ARG A 21 -0.57 77.47 -59.31
CA ARG A 21 -1.38 76.83 -58.26
C ARG A 21 -1.86 75.45 -58.70
N LEU A 22 -2.39 75.35 -59.93
CA LEU A 22 -2.89 74.08 -60.46
C LEU A 22 -1.76 73.06 -60.68
N SER A 23 -0.60 73.51 -61.16
CA SER A 23 0.59 72.64 -61.34
C SER A 23 1.09 72.10 -60.00
N ILE A 24 1.27 72.96 -58.99
CA ILE A 24 1.74 72.56 -57.65
C ILE A 24 0.74 71.63 -56.98
N LYS A 25 -0.56 71.94 -57.08
CA LYS A 25 -1.62 71.07 -56.59
C LYS A 25 -1.57 69.69 -57.24
N SER A 26 -1.36 69.60 -58.55
CA SER A 26 -1.21 68.33 -59.25
C SER A 26 0.02 67.55 -58.77
N THR A 27 1.14 68.24 -58.51
CA THR A 27 2.37 67.62 -57.98
C THR A 27 2.15 67.04 -56.59
N MET A 28 1.55 67.82 -55.68
CA MET A 28 1.24 67.37 -54.31
C MET A 28 0.21 66.23 -54.31
N GLN A 29 -0.79 66.27 -55.19
CA GLN A 29 -1.73 65.15 -55.36
C GLN A 29 -1.05 63.87 -55.84
N ASN A 30 -0.07 63.97 -56.73
CA ASN A 30 0.71 62.81 -57.16
C ASN A 30 1.58 62.26 -56.02
N MET A 31 2.21 63.14 -55.23
CA MET A 31 2.97 62.73 -54.05
C MET A 31 2.08 62.00 -53.03
N TYR A 32 0.92 62.57 -52.72
CA TYR A 32 -0.06 61.93 -51.85
C TYR A 32 -0.48 60.55 -52.37
N LYS A 33 -0.75 60.40 -53.68
CA LYS A 33 -1.06 59.10 -54.29
C LYS A 33 0.10 58.09 -54.17
N CYS A 34 1.35 58.53 -54.24
CA CYS A 34 2.50 57.63 -54.05
C CYS A 34 2.58 57.09 -52.62
N VAL A 35 2.19 57.89 -51.63
CA VAL A 35 2.27 57.54 -50.20
C VAL A 35 0.99 56.83 -49.71
N HIS A 36 -0.19 57.20 -50.19
CA HIS A 36 -1.49 56.66 -49.78
C HIS A 36 -1.97 55.49 -50.66
N GLY A 37 -1.54 55.43 -51.93
CA GLY A 37 -2.09 54.51 -52.93
C GLY A 37 -3.33 55.07 -53.65
N ASP A 38 -3.90 54.27 -54.55
CA ASP A 38 -5.07 54.65 -55.37
C ASP A 38 -6.43 54.39 -54.67
N GLY A 39 -6.40 53.98 -53.39
CA GLY A 39 -7.57 53.62 -52.59
C GLY A 39 -8.06 52.18 -52.79
N THR A 40 -7.50 51.43 -53.75
CA THR A 40 -7.83 50.02 -54.01
C THR A 40 -6.65 49.07 -53.82
N MET A 41 -5.42 49.56 -54.00
CA MET A 41 -4.18 48.83 -53.79
C MET A 41 -3.25 49.58 -52.83
N ALA A 42 -2.48 48.84 -52.03
CA ALA A 42 -1.43 49.40 -51.20
C ALA A 42 -0.36 50.10 -52.08
N PRO A 43 0.24 51.21 -51.59
CA PRO A 43 1.26 51.94 -52.34
C PRO A 43 2.48 51.06 -52.62
N ALA A 44 3.15 51.36 -53.74
CA ALA A 44 4.44 50.74 -54.05
C ALA A 44 5.49 51.16 -53.02
N PRO A 45 6.47 50.29 -52.69
CA PRO A 45 7.49 50.63 -51.72
C PRO A 45 8.41 51.74 -52.25
N LEU A 46 8.54 52.81 -51.47
CA LEU A 46 9.36 53.99 -51.77
C LEU A 46 10.65 54.01 -50.93
N ILE A 47 10.58 53.56 -49.68
CA ILE A 47 11.69 53.66 -48.71
C ILE A 47 12.14 52.28 -48.29
N LYS A 48 13.45 52.03 -48.33
CA LYS A 48 14.06 50.85 -47.72
C LYS A 48 14.57 51.21 -46.32
N MET A 49 14.11 50.49 -45.31
CA MET A 49 14.50 50.69 -43.91
C MET A 49 15.18 49.43 -43.37
N ASN A 50 16.38 49.56 -42.82
CA ASN A 50 17.15 48.45 -42.25
C ASN A 50 17.05 48.45 -40.72
N LEU A 51 16.95 47.25 -40.13
CA LEU A 51 16.89 47.05 -38.68
C LEU A 51 18.22 46.55 -38.13
N TYR A 52 18.66 47.14 -37.01
CA TYR A 52 19.89 46.84 -36.30
C TYR A 52 19.62 46.64 -34.81
N LEU A 53 20.46 45.85 -34.14
CA LEU A 53 20.46 45.74 -32.69
C LEU A 53 21.67 46.49 -32.14
N ILE A 54 21.44 47.59 -31.41
CA ILE A 54 22.50 48.44 -30.84
C ILE A 54 22.15 48.70 -29.38
N ASN A 55 23.11 48.55 -28.46
CA ASN A 55 22.93 48.85 -27.03
C ASN A 55 21.68 48.23 -26.38
N LYS A 56 21.33 47.00 -26.77
CA LYS A 56 20.16 46.20 -26.32
C LYS A 56 18.78 46.65 -26.83
N ASP A 57 18.73 47.61 -27.75
CA ASP A 57 17.49 48.06 -28.38
C ASP A 57 17.54 47.94 -29.91
N ILE A 58 16.36 47.86 -30.53
CA ILE A 58 16.21 47.73 -31.98
C ILE A 58 16.19 49.14 -32.58
N HIS A 59 17.16 49.44 -33.42
CA HIS A 59 17.29 50.69 -34.16
C HIS A 59 16.93 50.48 -35.63
N TYR A 60 16.25 51.46 -36.24
CA TYR A 60 15.88 51.44 -37.64
C TYR A 60 16.44 52.66 -38.37
N VAL A 61 16.94 52.45 -39.59
CA VAL A 61 17.54 53.49 -40.45
C VAL A 61 16.89 53.43 -41.83
N PRO A 62 16.33 54.52 -42.38
CA PRO A 62 16.27 55.87 -41.81
C PRO A 62 15.37 55.96 -40.56
N ASN A 63 15.67 56.89 -39.65
CA ASN A 63 14.93 57.05 -38.40
C ASN A 63 13.61 57.83 -38.59
N ARG A 64 12.74 57.86 -37.56
CA ARG A 64 11.43 58.54 -37.64
C ARG A 64 11.56 60.01 -38.06
N TYR A 65 12.55 60.73 -37.54
CA TYR A 65 12.74 62.14 -37.82
C TYR A 65 13.19 62.36 -39.26
N GLU A 66 14.10 61.53 -39.77
CA GLU A 66 14.54 61.58 -41.18
C GLU A 66 13.38 61.36 -42.16
N ILE A 67 12.48 60.42 -41.85
CA ILE A 67 11.28 60.18 -42.67
C ILE A 67 10.32 61.37 -42.57
N MET A 68 10.01 61.84 -41.37
CA MET A 68 9.08 62.97 -41.20
C MET A 68 9.61 64.25 -41.88
N ASP A 69 10.89 64.58 -41.70
CA ASP A 69 11.51 65.77 -42.30
C ASP A 69 11.45 65.76 -43.84
N THR A 70 11.65 64.59 -44.44
CA THR A 70 11.62 64.42 -45.91
C THR A 70 10.23 64.72 -46.52
N PHE A 71 9.13 64.42 -45.81
CA PHE A 71 7.78 64.53 -46.36
C PHE A 71 6.98 65.74 -45.85
N THR A 72 7.26 66.21 -44.64
CA THR A 72 6.53 67.35 -44.02
C THR A 72 6.96 68.71 -44.59
N THR A 73 8.13 68.80 -45.21
CA THR A 73 8.70 70.05 -45.75
C THR A 73 8.44 70.26 -47.25
N ILE A 74 7.73 69.34 -47.92
CA ILE A 74 7.55 69.36 -49.39
C ILE A 74 6.94 70.69 -49.89
N LEU A 75 5.87 71.16 -49.25
CA LEU A 75 5.26 72.44 -49.63
C LEU A 75 6.21 73.62 -49.38
N GLU A 76 6.98 73.59 -48.28
CA GLU A 76 7.96 74.63 -47.96
C GLU A 76 9.09 74.68 -48.98
N GLU A 77 9.60 73.53 -49.41
CA GLU A 77 10.62 73.43 -50.46
C GLU A 77 10.10 73.97 -51.80
N ILE A 78 8.87 73.63 -52.19
CA ILE A 78 8.24 74.16 -53.39
C ILE A 78 8.08 75.68 -53.29
N VAL A 79 7.61 76.20 -52.16
CA VAL A 79 7.48 77.64 -51.90
C VAL A 79 8.85 78.33 -51.94
N HIS A 80 9.90 77.69 -51.41
CA HIS A 80 11.26 78.21 -51.46
C HIS A 80 11.77 78.34 -52.90
N ILE A 81 11.59 77.31 -53.74
CA ILE A 81 11.93 77.36 -55.18
C ILE A 81 11.19 78.50 -55.88
N MET A 82 9.91 78.71 -55.54
CA MET A 82 9.07 79.77 -56.10
C MET A 82 9.52 81.19 -55.75
N THR A 83 10.36 81.40 -54.73
CA THR A 83 10.90 82.73 -54.40
C THR A 83 11.73 83.34 -55.53
N SER A 84 12.30 82.49 -56.40
CA SER A 84 13.11 82.89 -57.56
C SER A 84 12.28 83.46 -58.73
N ILE A 85 10.96 83.31 -58.71
CA ILE A 85 10.07 83.69 -59.82
C ILE A 85 9.39 85.03 -59.51
N PRO A 86 9.82 86.15 -60.14
CA PRO A 86 9.19 87.44 -59.94
C PRO A 86 7.86 87.52 -60.70
N ARG A 87 6.93 88.34 -60.21
CA ARG A 87 5.75 88.71 -61.01
C ARG A 87 6.12 89.65 -62.14
N LEU A 88 5.31 89.66 -63.21
CA LEU A 88 5.54 90.55 -64.33
C LEU A 88 5.45 92.02 -63.90
N TYR A 89 4.54 92.37 -62.98
CA TYR A 89 4.51 93.74 -62.45
C TYR A 89 5.82 94.13 -61.74
N GLU A 90 6.50 93.21 -61.05
CA GLU A 90 7.79 93.48 -60.38
C GLU A 90 8.91 93.65 -61.41
N LYS A 91 8.94 92.77 -62.42
CA LYS A 91 9.91 92.83 -63.51
C LYS A 91 9.79 94.11 -64.36
N PHE A 92 8.57 94.63 -64.51
CA PHE A 92 8.29 95.83 -65.31
C PHE A 92 8.10 97.11 -64.48
N GLY A 93 8.29 97.08 -63.15
CA GLY A 93 8.19 98.26 -62.28
C GLY A 93 6.79 98.88 -62.18
N LEU A 94 5.73 98.07 -62.29
CA LEU A 94 4.33 98.51 -62.29
C LEU A 94 3.69 98.44 -60.89
N PRO A 95 2.64 99.22 -60.58
CA PRO A 95 1.98 99.18 -59.27
C PRO A 95 1.33 97.83 -59.01
N SER A 96 1.66 97.21 -57.86
CA SER A 96 1.19 95.85 -57.47
C SER A 96 -0.34 95.73 -57.43
N GLY A 97 -1.07 96.80 -57.11
CA GLY A 97 -2.53 96.77 -57.06
C GLY A 97 -3.11 95.75 -56.07
N GLY A 98 -2.34 95.43 -55.02
CA GLY A 98 -2.76 94.52 -53.94
C GLY A 98 -2.47 93.03 -54.18
N THR A 99 -1.84 92.63 -55.28
CA THR A 99 -1.44 91.23 -55.50
C THR A 99 -0.14 90.90 -54.76
N LYS A 100 -0.16 89.82 -53.95
CA LYS A 100 1.00 89.26 -53.26
C LYS A 100 1.98 88.61 -54.23
N LYS A 101 3.23 88.34 -53.83
CA LYS A 101 4.19 87.58 -54.67
C LYS A 101 3.68 86.13 -54.90
N PHE A 102 4.21 85.44 -55.92
CA PHE A 102 3.73 84.08 -56.25
C PHE A 102 3.91 83.11 -55.07
N TYR A 103 5.09 83.07 -54.44
CA TYR A 103 5.35 82.19 -53.31
C TYR A 103 4.44 82.50 -52.10
N GLU A 104 4.17 83.77 -51.81
CA GLU A 104 3.27 84.18 -50.71
C GLU A 104 1.82 83.79 -50.96
N ALA A 105 1.39 83.75 -52.23
CA ALA A 105 0.05 83.32 -52.61
C ALA A 105 -0.12 81.80 -52.55
N ILE A 106 0.94 81.05 -52.86
CA ILE A 106 0.95 79.58 -52.80
C ILE A 106 1.09 79.08 -51.36
N GLN A 107 1.92 79.73 -50.54
CA GLN A 107 2.13 79.36 -49.14
C GLN A 107 0.83 79.38 -48.32
N VAL A 108 -0.07 80.31 -48.61
CA VAL A 108 -1.38 80.43 -47.94
C VAL A 108 -2.52 79.73 -48.68
N ASP A 109 -2.21 78.96 -49.73
CA ASP A 109 -3.23 78.30 -50.53
C ASP A 109 -3.89 77.16 -49.73
N PRO A 110 -5.24 77.18 -49.57
CA PRO A 110 -5.92 76.22 -48.72
C PRO A 110 -5.90 74.80 -49.28
N ASP A 111 -5.80 74.61 -50.60
CA ASP A 111 -5.80 73.28 -51.20
C ASP A 111 -4.42 72.64 -51.09
N CYS A 112 -3.33 73.40 -51.32
CA CYS A 112 -1.97 72.93 -51.10
C CYS A 112 -1.72 72.59 -49.63
N ASN A 113 -2.14 73.45 -48.69
CA ASN A 113 -1.99 73.19 -47.26
C ASN A 113 -2.78 71.94 -46.81
N LYS A 114 -4.01 71.73 -47.31
CA LYS A 114 -4.77 70.50 -47.04
C LYS A 114 -4.06 69.25 -47.55
N LEU A 115 -3.46 69.32 -48.74
CA LEU A 115 -2.72 68.19 -49.30
C LEU A 115 -1.45 67.89 -48.50
N GLN A 116 -0.75 68.91 -47.98
CA GLN A 116 0.37 68.70 -47.07
C GLN A 116 -0.08 67.99 -45.79
N THR A 117 -1.16 68.44 -45.16
CA THR A 117 -1.71 67.77 -43.96
C THR A 117 -2.08 66.31 -44.22
N PHE A 118 -2.67 65.99 -45.38
CA PHE A 118 -2.95 64.59 -45.73
C PHE A 118 -1.69 63.74 -45.94
N ILE A 119 -0.61 64.32 -46.46
CA ILE A 119 0.68 63.63 -46.55
C ILE A 119 1.23 63.40 -45.13
N ASP A 120 1.20 64.41 -44.27
CA ASP A 120 1.71 64.33 -42.90
C ASP A 120 0.98 63.24 -42.09
N ASP A 121 -0.35 63.21 -42.15
CA ASP A 121 -1.20 62.20 -41.48
C ASP A 121 -0.87 60.78 -41.96
N GLU A 122 -0.62 60.60 -43.26
CA GLU A 122 -0.30 59.29 -43.84
C GLU A 122 1.10 58.80 -43.42
N ILE A 123 2.06 59.70 -43.27
CA ILE A 123 3.41 59.38 -42.77
C ILE A 123 3.34 58.96 -41.29
N GLU A 124 2.58 59.67 -40.45
CA GLU A 124 2.38 59.28 -39.05
C GLU A 124 1.70 57.91 -38.93
N TYR A 125 0.69 57.66 -39.77
CA TYR A 125 0.01 56.37 -39.83
C TYR A 125 0.99 55.24 -40.20
N ASN A 126 1.84 55.44 -41.21
CA ASN A 126 2.84 54.44 -41.60
C ASN A 126 3.85 54.15 -40.48
N ILE A 127 4.36 55.19 -39.81
CA ILE A 127 5.29 55.03 -38.68
C ILE A 127 4.64 54.20 -37.57
N ALA A 128 3.36 54.42 -37.28
CA ALA A 128 2.63 53.62 -36.29
C ALA A 128 2.55 52.14 -36.69
N LEU A 129 2.31 51.83 -37.98
CA LEU A 129 2.31 50.46 -38.50
C LEU A 129 3.70 49.79 -38.40
N VAL A 130 4.77 50.53 -38.69
CA VAL A 130 6.15 50.04 -38.54
C VAL A 130 6.45 49.72 -37.08
N LEU A 131 6.09 50.60 -36.14
CA LEU A 131 6.26 50.37 -34.71
C LEU A 131 5.46 49.17 -34.20
N ASP A 132 4.25 48.95 -34.73
CA ASP A 132 3.44 47.78 -34.36
C ASP A 132 4.07 46.47 -34.86
N HIS A 133 4.62 46.47 -36.08
CA HIS A 133 5.34 45.32 -36.61
C HIS A 133 6.62 45.00 -35.81
N LEU A 134 7.33 46.02 -35.31
CA LEU A 134 8.53 45.81 -34.49
C LEU A 134 8.24 45.05 -33.18
N LYS A 135 7.00 45.11 -32.64
CA LYS A 135 6.59 44.34 -31.46
C LYS A 135 6.66 42.83 -31.67
N MET A 136 6.67 42.35 -32.92
CA MET A 136 6.86 40.93 -33.24
C MET A 136 8.16 40.37 -32.66
N TRP A 137 9.17 41.22 -32.42
CA TRP A 137 10.47 40.83 -31.89
C TRP A 137 10.53 40.81 -30.34
N ASP A 138 9.51 41.34 -29.65
CA ASP A 138 9.46 41.40 -28.17
C ASP A 138 9.61 40.04 -27.46
N PRO A 139 9.03 38.92 -27.96
CA PRO A 139 9.21 37.61 -27.34
C PRO A 139 10.69 37.16 -27.27
N TYR A 140 11.51 37.62 -28.22
CA TYR A 140 12.93 37.29 -28.32
C TYR A 140 13.83 38.21 -27.47
N ALA A 141 13.28 39.29 -26.89
CA ALA A 141 14.06 40.32 -26.22
C ALA A 141 14.93 39.80 -25.05
N HIS A 142 14.51 38.71 -24.40
CA HIS A 142 15.28 38.09 -23.32
C HIS A 142 16.66 37.58 -23.78
N ILE A 143 16.85 37.27 -25.07
CA ILE A 143 18.11 36.76 -25.62
C ILE A 143 19.24 37.78 -25.49
N TRP A 144 18.96 39.07 -25.69
CA TRP A 144 19.97 40.14 -25.68
C TRP A 144 19.82 41.14 -24.51
N LYS A 145 18.64 41.26 -23.89
CA LYS A 145 18.43 42.18 -22.76
C LYS A 145 19.00 41.64 -21.45
N VAL A 146 18.91 40.32 -21.24
CA VAL A 146 19.40 39.65 -20.01
C VAL A 146 20.92 39.71 -19.93
N ASP A 147 21.42 39.99 -18.72
CA ASP A 147 22.84 39.89 -18.44
C ASP A 147 23.25 38.42 -18.37
N LYS A 148 24.16 38.02 -19.28
CA LYS A 148 24.54 36.63 -19.44
C LYS A 148 25.32 36.11 -18.23
N ASP A 149 26.20 36.93 -17.68
CA ASP A 149 27.10 36.50 -16.62
C ASP A 149 26.37 36.40 -15.27
N ALA A 150 25.48 37.37 -14.99
CA ALA A 150 24.63 37.29 -13.79
C ALA A 150 23.69 36.08 -13.82
N PHE A 151 23.12 35.75 -14.98
CA PHE A 151 22.28 34.57 -15.15
C PHE A 151 23.06 33.27 -14.90
N LEU A 152 24.25 33.14 -15.48
CA LEU A 152 25.08 31.93 -15.34
C LEU A 152 25.55 31.71 -13.91
N GLN A 153 25.85 32.77 -13.16
CA GLN A 153 26.18 32.67 -11.74
C GLN A 153 25.01 32.14 -10.91
N GLN A 154 23.81 32.70 -11.11
CA GLN A 154 22.60 32.20 -10.45
C GLN A 154 22.33 30.74 -10.83
N TYR A 155 22.47 30.39 -12.11
CA TYR A 155 22.26 29.04 -12.60
C TYR A 155 23.25 28.03 -11.99
N ARG A 156 24.49 28.45 -11.70
CA ARG A 156 25.48 27.64 -10.98
C ARG A 156 25.08 27.39 -9.52
N GLU A 157 24.58 28.41 -8.82
CA GLU A 157 24.17 28.31 -7.42
C GLU A 157 22.96 27.39 -7.21
N GLU A 158 22.07 27.31 -8.21
CA GLU A 158 20.85 26.50 -8.17
C GLU A 158 21.10 24.98 -8.39
N LYS A 159 22.33 24.57 -8.75
CA LYS A 159 22.74 23.15 -8.94
C LYS A 159 21.83 22.34 -9.87
N HIS A 160 21.61 22.86 -11.08
CA HIS A 160 20.83 22.19 -12.13
C HIS A 160 21.51 20.91 -12.66
N THR A 161 20.70 19.98 -13.14
CA THR A 161 21.11 18.68 -13.69
C THR A 161 21.58 18.77 -15.14
N ALA A 162 22.34 17.77 -15.61
CA ALA A 162 22.81 17.70 -17.00
C ALA A 162 21.65 17.77 -18.02
N ALA A 163 20.51 17.15 -17.71
CA ALA A 163 19.31 17.18 -18.55
C ALA A 163 18.67 18.59 -18.65
N GLU A 164 18.76 19.40 -17.60
CA GLU A 164 18.29 20.79 -17.61
C GLU A 164 19.21 21.69 -18.45
N PHE A 165 20.52 21.46 -18.39
CA PHE A 165 21.47 22.09 -19.32
C PHE A 165 21.19 21.69 -20.78
N ASP A 166 20.96 20.39 -21.05
CA ASP A 166 20.62 19.88 -22.38
C ASP A 166 19.36 20.55 -22.95
N ALA A 167 18.29 20.60 -22.15
CA ALA A 167 17.03 21.24 -22.55
C ALA A 167 17.19 22.74 -22.82
N LEU A 168 17.99 23.45 -22.01
CA LEU A 168 18.20 24.88 -22.17
C LEU A 168 19.05 25.21 -23.41
N ILE A 169 20.10 24.43 -23.68
CA ILE A 169 20.94 24.58 -24.88
C ILE A 169 20.10 24.28 -26.15
N ILE A 170 19.29 23.21 -26.12
CA ILE A 170 18.35 22.88 -27.21
C ILE A 170 17.33 24.00 -27.42
N ASN A 171 16.82 24.62 -26.35
CA ASN A 171 15.89 25.74 -26.48
C ASN A 171 16.51 26.93 -27.23
N TYR A 172 17.76 27.32 -26.90
CA TYR A 172 18.44 28.39 -27.65
C TYR A 172 18.74 28.01 -29.10
N ASN A 173 18.99 26.73 -29.39
CA ASN A 173 19.11 26.24 -30.77
C ASN A 173 17.78 26.36 -31.53
N ASN A 174 16.67 25.94 -30.90
CA ASN A 174 15.33 26.08 -31.47
C ASN A 174 14.95 27.56 -31.69
N LEU A 175 15.31 28.45 -30.77
CA LEU A 175 15.11 29.89 -30.92
C LEU A 175 15.90 30.45 -32.11
N ALA A 176 17.16 30.06 -32.29
CA ALA A 176 17.96 30.45 -33.45
C ALA A 176 17.32 29.99 -34.77
N ASN A 177 16.86 28.74 -34.83
CA ASN A 177 16.16 28.19 -35.99
C ASN A 177 14.84 28.94 -36.26
N SER A 178 14.08 29.28 -35.21
CA SER A 178 12.83 30.04 -35.35
C SER A 178 13.06 31.43 -35.95
N VAL A 179 14.12 32.12 -35.53
CA VAL A 179 14.50 33.46 -36.05
C VAL A 179 14.97 33.37 -37.50
N GLN A 180 15.62 32.28 -37.88
CA GLN A 180 16.09 32.04 -39.24
C GLN A 180 14.93 31.82 -40.24
N ILE A 181 13.83 31.18 -39.81
CA ILE A 181 12.66 30.88 -40.64
C ILE A 181 11.80 32.13 -40.93
N LEU A 182 11.85 33.15 -40.07
CA LEU A 182 11.09 34.40 -40.28
C LEU A 182 11.40 35.02 -41.65
N GLU A 183 10.49 35.82 -42.20
CA GLU A 183 10.72 36.55 -43.45
C GLU A 183 11.76 37.68 -43.25
N THR A 184 12.70 37.85 -44.18
CA THR A 184 13.83 38.80 -44.04
C THR A 184 13.50 40.19 -44.57
N ILE A 185 12.56 40.27 -45.51
CA ILE A 185 12.12 41.50 -46.14
C ILE A 185 10.60 41.53 -46.04
N ASN A 186 10.06 42.51 -45.31
CA ASN A 186 8.63 42.72 -45.13
C ASN A 186 8.23 44.07 -45.72
N GLN A 187 7.15 44.11 -46.49
CA GLN A 187 6.59 45.38 -46.97
C GLN A 187 5.50 45.87 -46.02
N ILE A 188 5.70 47.06 -45.45
CA ILE A 188 4.72 47.76 -44.62
C ILE A 188 4.32 49.04 -45.36
N HIS A 189 3.18 48.99 -46.05
CA HIS A 189 2.69 50.09 -46.87
C HIS A 189 3.75 50.49 -47.92
N PHE A 190 4.23 51.74 -47.92
CA PHE A 190 5.30 52.22 -48.80
C PHE A 190 6.73 52.01 -48.24
N VAL A 191 6.91 51.37 -47.08
CA VAL A 191 8.24 51.08 -46.49
C VAL A 191 8.57 49.60 -46.59
N THR A 192 9.73 49.28 -47.15
CA THR A 192 10.29 47.92 -47.13
C THR A 192 11.25 47.78 -45.95
N LEU A 193 10.86 46.99 -44.95
CA LEU A 193 11.71 46.63 -43.82
C LEU A 193 12.64 45.48 -44.18
N ASN A 194 13.93 45.67 -43.92
CA ASN A 194 14.96 44.65 -44.05
C ASN A 194 15.51 44.30 -42.66
N SER A 195 15.21 43.08 -42.21
CA SER A 195 15.61 42.57 -40.90
C SER A 195 16.87 41.68 -40.93
N SER A 196 17.62 41.66 -42.04
CA SER A 196 18.79 40.78 -42.21
C SER A 196 19.83 40.94 -41.09
N GLU A 197 20.23 42.18 -40.79
CA GLU A 197 21.27 42.45 -39.79
C GLU A 197 20.79 42.19 -38.36
N LEU A 198 19.53 42.52 -38.06
CA LEU A 198 18.88 42.18 -36.79
C LEU A 198 18.87 40.64 -36.56
N LYS A 199 18.49 39.85 -37.56
CA LYS A 199 18.49 38.38 -37.46
C LYS A 199 19.87 37.81 -37.18
N LYS A 200 20.89 38.26 -37.92
CA LYS A 200 22.27 37.84 -37.71
C LYS A 200 22.73 38.11 -36.27
N SER A 201 22.39 39.28 -35.73
CA SER A 201 22.74 39.66 -34.37
C SER A 201 22.03 38.81 -33.30
N ILE A 202 20.74 38.52 -33.48
CA ILE A 202 19.98 37.65 -32.55
C ILE A 202 20.52 36.22 -32.57
N ILE A 203 20.80 35.66 -33.75
CA ILE A 203 21.38 34.32 -33.90
C ILE A 203 22.77 34.27 -33.24
N ALA A 204 23.60 35.29 -33.45
CA ALA A 204 24.91 35.38 -32.79
C ALA A 204 24.77 35.38 -31.26
N HIS A 205 23.77 36.06 -30.70
CA HIS A 205 23.52 36.01 -29.25
C HIS A 205 23.08 34.63 -28.76
N CYS A 206 22.29 33.88 -29.53
CA CYS A 206 21.93 32.49 -29.20
C CYS A 206 23.17 31.60 -29.17
N ILE A 207 24.09 31.75 -30.13
CA ILE A 207 25.35 30.98 -30.16
C ILE A 207 26.19 31.29 -28.92
N VAL A 208 26.33 32.58 -28.55
CA VAL A 208 27.05 32.99 -27.34
C VAL A 208 26.45 32.37 -26.07
N TRP A 209 25.11 32.26 -25.97
CA TRP A 209 24.46 31.58 -24.86
C TRP A 209 24.81 30.08 -24.80
N GLN A 210 24.81 29.40 -25.95
CA GLN A 210 25.17 27.98 -26.02
C GLN A 210 26.63 27.76 -25.60
N THR A 211 27.57 28.56 -26.11
CA THR A 211 28.98 28.47 -25.75
C THR A 211 29.21 28.68 -24.26
N LYS A 212 28.64 29.75 -23.67
CA LYS A 212 28.81 30.03 -22.24
C LYS A 212 28.16 28.97 -21.32
N LEU A 213 27.02 28.40 -21.72
CA LEU A 213 26.39 27.31 -20.98
C LEU A 213 27.22 26.02 -21.05
N GLY A 214 27.82 25.73 -22.20
CA GLY A 214 28.74 24.61 -22.38
C GLY A 214 30.01 24.77 -21.53
N GLU A 215 30.62 25.96 -21.52
CA GLU A 215 31.78 26.29 -20.68
C GLU A 215 31.48 26.18 -19.18
N LEU A 216 30.30 26.65 -18.75
CA LEU A 216 29.85 26.53 -17.36
C LEU A 216 29.71 25.05 -16.95
N LEU A 217 29.04 24.24 -17.79
CA LEU A 217 28.87 22.82 -17.52
C LEU A 217 30.23 22.11 -17.44
N ARG A 218 31.15 22.41 -18.37
CA ARG A 218 32.52 21.89 -18.36
C ARG A 218 33.24 22.22 -17.04
N THR A 219 33.16 23.47 -16.59
CA THR A 219 33.81 23.91 -15.33
C THR A 219 33.23 23.19 -14.11
N ILE A 220 31.91 22.95 -14.08
CA ILE A 220 31.25 22.21 -13.00
C ILE A 220 31.71 20.76 -13.00
N THR A 221 31.70 20.09 -14.17
CA THR A 221 32.12 18.69 -14.29
C THR A 221 33.58 18.50 -13.91
N GLU A 222 34.47 19.44 -14.27
CA GLU A 222 35.88 19.41 -13.87
C GLU A 222 36.03 19.52 -12.34
N CYS A 223 35.28 20.42 -11.70
CA CYS A 223 35.26 20.53 -10.23
C CYS A 223 34.70 19.25 -9.56
N ASP A 224 33.65 18.65 -10.12
CA ASP A 224 33.04 17.44 -9.56
C ASP A 224 34.01 16.23 -9.67
N ILE A 225 34.78 16.13 -10.76
CA ILE A 225 35.87 15.15 -10.90
C ILE A 225 36.95 15.41 -9.83
N ASP A 226 37.40 16.66 -9.66
CA ASP A 226 38.41 17.01 -8.65
C ASP A 226 37.97 16.63 -7.23
N VAL A 227 36.68 16.76 -6.89
CA VAL A 227 36.15 16.36 -5.59
C VAL A 227 36.32 14.86 -5.34
N VAL A 228 36.11 14.02 -6.36
CA VAL A 228 36.29 12.57 -6.25
C VAL A 228 37.76 12.23 -6.00
N TYR A 229 38.67 12.82 -6.78
CA TYR A 229 40.11 12.59 -6.62
C TYR A 229 40.63 13.05 -5.26
N ASN A 230 40.27 14.26 -4.82
CA ASN A 230 40.66 14.79 -3.51
C ASN A 230 40.09 13.96 -2.35
N TYR A 231 38.86 13.43 -2.49
CA TYR A 231 38.27 12.55 -1.49
C TYR A 231 39.05 11.24 -1.37
N VAL A 232 39.38 10.60 -2.49
CA VAL A 232 40.14 9.34 -2.50
C VAL A 232 41.53 9.55 -1.90
N GLU A 233 42.23 10.62 -2.27
CA GLU A 233 43.55 10.95 -1.74
C GLU A 233 43.52 11.15 -0.21
N LYS A 234 42.69 12.08 0.27
CA LYS A 234 42.58 12.38 1.71
C LYS A 234 42.10 11.19 2.53
N SER A 235 41.13 10.45 2.02
CA SER A 235 40.58 9.29 2.74
C SER A 235 41.57 8.13 2.77
N SER A 236 42.44 8.02 1.76
CA SER A 236 43.54 7.05 1.76
C SER A 236 44.59 7.41 2.81
N GLU A 237 44.96 8.68 2.96
CA GLU A 237 45.86 9.14 4.02
C GLU A 237 45.30 8.89 5.42
N GLU A 238 44.02 9.21 5.64
CA GLU A 238 43.33 8.97 6.91
C GLU A 238 43.27 7.47 7.26
N ALA A 239 43.02 6.61 6.26
CA ALA A 239 42.96 5.15 6.44
C ALA A 239 44.31 4.51 6.74
N MET A 240 45.42 5.12 6.29
CA MET A 240 46.78 4.61 6.51
C MET A 240 47.42 5.02 7.84
N LYS A 241 46.78 5.88 8.64
CA LYS A 241 47.33 6.35 9.92
C LYS A 241 47.20 5.28 11.01
N MET A 242 48.34 4.74 11.47
CA MET A 242 48.39 3.67 12.48
C MET A 242 48.26 4.19 13.93
N PRO A 243 47.47 3.51 14.80
CA PRO A 243 47.30 3.87 16.22
C PRO A 243 48.44 3.34 17.11
N SER A 244 48.79 4.10 18.17
CA SER A 244 49.90 3.79 19.09
C SER A 244 49.47 3.37 20.51
N ASP A 245 48.22 3.65 20.90
CA ASP A 245 47.68 3.26 22.20
C ASP A 245 46.23 2.70 22.11
N LEU A 246 45.74 2.17 23.23
CA LEU A 246 44.44 1.49 23.35
C LEU A 246 43.24 2.43 23.10
N LYS A 247 43.42 3.76 23.21
CA LYS A 247 42.38 4.77 22.96
C LYS A 247 42.38 5.23 21.50
N GLU A 248 43.57 5.43 20.93
CA GLU A 248 43.80 5.74 19.51
C GLU A 248 43.36 4.58 18.62
N LEU A 249 43.51 3.33 19.08
CA LEU A 249 42.99 2.15 18.38
C LEU A 249 41.46 2.18 18.26
N ALA A 250 40.74 2.58 19.31
CA ALA A 250 39.29 2.76 19.26
C ALA A 250 38.88 3.90 18.31
N SER A 251 39.66 4.99 18.27
CA SER A 251 39.44 6.11 17.33
C SER A 251 39.72 5.72 15.87
N ALA A 252 40.72 4.88 15.61
CA ALA A 252 41.03 4.37 14.28
C ALA A 252 39.93 3.44 13.75
N ILE A 253 39.37 2.59 14.61
CA ILE A 253 38.20 1.74 14.29
C ILE A 253 36.98 2.59 13.93
N ALA A 254 36.67 3.61 14.73
CA ALA A 254 35.55 4.51 14.45
C ALA A 254 35.73 5.31 13.14
N THR A 255 36.97 5.68 12.82
CA THR A 255 37.30 6.38 11.57
C THR A 255 37.11 5.46 10.36
N TYR A 256 37.54 4.20 10.45
CA TYR A 256 37.33 3.20 9.40
C TYR A 256 35.83 2.91 9.17
N GLU A 257 35.04 2.76 10.23
CA GLU A 257 33.58 2.57 10.13
C GLU A 257 32.87 3.76 9.46
N ARG A 258 33.32 5.00 9.75
CA ARG A 258 32.84 6.20 9.06
C ARG A 258 33.15 6.16 7.57
N LEU A 259 34.38 5.83 7.19
CA LEU A 259 34.81 5.77 5.79
C LEU A 259 34.02 4.71 5.00
N ILE A 260 33.71 3.55 5.60
CA ILE A 260 32.83 2.54 5.00
C ILE A 260 31.40 3.10 4.79
N GLY A 261 30.88 3.85 5.76
CA GLY A 261 29.55 4.46 5.66
C GLY A 261 29.43 5.48 4.52
N ASP A 262 30.52 6.19 4.22
CA ASP A 262 30.57 7.23 3.19
C ASP A 262 30.74 6.68 1.76
N LEU A 263 31.15 5.40 1.58
CA LEU A 263 31.36 4.77 0.25
C LEU A 263 30.11 4.87 -0.65
N ASN A 264 28.95 4.49 -0.13
CA ASN A 264 27.68 4.53 -0.86
C ASN A 264 27.25 5.94 -1.26
N ARG A 265 27.74 6.97 -0.56
CA ARG A 265 27.42 8.36 -0.84
C ARG A 265 28.28 8.89 -2.00
N MET A 266 29.56 8.54 -2.02
CA MET A 266 30.50 8.94 -3.06
C MET A 266 30.26 8.18 -4.37
N GLU A 267 29.95 6.89 -4.33
CA GLU A 267 29.65 6.10 -5.55
C GLU A 267 28.44 6.67 -6.32
N LYS A 268 27.46 7.24 -5.61
CA LYS A 268 26.28 7.88 -6.21
C LYS A 268 26.60 9.17 -6.99
N THR A 269 27.79 9.76 -6.84
CA THR A 269 28.18 10.95 -7.60
C THR A 269 28.77 10.62 -8.98
N PHE A 270 29.11 9.36 -9.27
CA PHE A 270 29.71 8.98 -10.56
C PHE A 270 28.73 8.99 -11.74
N PRO A 271 27.47 8.50 -11.61
CA PRO A 271 26.51 8.57 -12.72
C PRO A 271 26.20 10.01 -13.16
N PRO A 272 25.95 10.98 -12.25
CA PRO A 272 25.78 12.39 -12.63
C PRO A 272 26.96 12.98 -13.42
N ILE A 273 28.21 12.69 -13.02
CA ILE A 273 29.41 13.16 -13.74
C ILE A 273 29.45 12.57 -15.16
N THR A 274 29.08 11.30 -15.30
CA THR A 274 29.01 10.62 -16.60
C THR A 274 27.93 11.22 -17.50
N ASP A 275 26.76 11.53 -16.96
CA ASP A 275 25.67 12.19 -17.69
C ASP A 275 26.07 13.61 -18.16
N GLN A 276 26.81 14.35 -17.34
CA GLN A 276 27.38 15.66 -17.71
C GLN A 276 28.39 15.53 -18.87
N MET A 277 29.29 14.54 -18.82
CA MET A 277 30.26 14.27 -19.90
C MET A 277 29.59 13.89 -21.23
N ILE A 278 28.54 13.06 -21.17
CA ILE A 278 27.73 12.71 -22.36
C ILE A 278 27.08 13.97 -22.96
N THR A 279 26.55 14.85 -22.11
CA THR A 279 25.92 16.10 -22.53
C THR A 279 26.93 17.06 -23.17
N LEU A 280 28.14 17.18 -22.61
CA LEU A 280 29.23 17.98 -23.18
C LEU A 280 29.68 17.45 -24.55
N ALA A 281 29.79 16.12 -24.68
CA ALA A 281 30.13 15.47 -25.95
C ALA A 281 29.05 15.68 -27.03
N LYS A 282 27.76 15.64 -26.64
CA LYS A 282 26.63 15.87 -27.56
C LYS A 282 26.64 17.25 -28.22
N PHE A 283 27.13 18.27 -27.51
CA PHE A 283 27.23 19.65 -28.03
C PHE A 283 28.62 20.02 -28.54
N GLU A 284 29.51 19.03 -28.71
CA GLU A 284 30.86 19.21 -29.27
C GLU A 284 31.69 20.29 -28.54
N VAL A 285 31.50 20.43 -27.23
CA VAL A 285 32.29 21.36 -26.42
C VAL A 285 33.72 20.83 -26.32
N GLU A 286 34.73 21.67 -26.58
CA GLU A 286 36.13 21.28 -26.45
C GLU A 286 36.45 20.88 -25.00
N LEU A 287 36.80 19.61 -24.79
CA LEU A 287 37.25 19.05 -23.51
C LEU A 287 38.77 18.88 -23.53
N SER A 288 39.43 19.11 -22.39
CA SER A 288 40.85 18.81 -22.27
C SER A 288 41.05 17.29 -22.30
N SER A 289 42.15 16.85 -22.93
CA SER A 289 42.50 15.41 -22.97
C SER A 289 42.67 14.84 -21.56
N ASP A 290 43.18 15.66 -20.64
CA ASP A 290 43.34 15.33 -19.22
C ASP A 290 42.01 15.01 -18.53
N MET A 291 40.97 15.84 -18.73
CA MET A 291 39.66 15.66 -18.10
C MET A 291 38.98 14.36 -18.54
N VAL A 292 39.08 14.02 -19.83
CA VAL A 292 38.53 12.77 -20.38
C VAL A 292 39.26 11.57 -19.78
N THR A 293 40.60 11.59 -19.75
CA THR A 293 41.38 10.51 -19.15
C THR A 293 41.10 10.34 -17.65
N ARG A 294 40.92 11.44 -16.90
CA ARG A 294 40.59 11.38 -15.48
C ARG A 294 39.20 10.81 -15.25
N HIS A 295 38.20 11.17 -16.05
CA HIS A 295 36.86 10.58 -15.96
C HIS A 295 36.87 9.07 -16.25
N GLU A 296 37.54 8.64 -17.32
CA GLU A 296 37.66 7.22 -17.68
C GLU A 296 38.38 6.39 -16.62
N ASN A 297 39.31 7.00 -15.88
CA ASN A 297 40.09 6.38 -14.81
C ASN A 297 39.38 6.36 -13.44
N ILE A 298 38.23 7.01 -13.26
CA ILE A 298 37.49 7.01 -11.97
C ILE A 298 37.16 5.58 -11.49
N PRO A 299 36.67 4.65 -12.33
CA PRO A 299 36.37 3.28 -11.89
C PRO A 299 37.60 2.51 -11.41
N GLU A 300 38.75 2.69 -12.06
CA GLU A 300 40.01 2.05 -11.70
C GLU A 300 40.56 2.62 -10.39
N LEU A 301 40.61 3.96 -10.27
CA LEU A 301 40.95 4.65 -9.02
C LEU A 301 40.08 4.21 -7.84
N TRP A 302 38.77 4.05 -8.05
CA TRP A 302 37.84 3.62 -7.02
C TRP A 302 38.08 2.17 -6.60
N SER A 303 38.40 1.29 -7.56
CA SER A 303 38.78 -0.10 -7.28
C SER A 303 40.06 -0.18 -6.45
N ASP A 304 41.07 0.62 -6.78
CA ASP A 304 42.33 0.69 -6.03
C ASP A 304 42.10 1.19 -4.59
N TYR A 305 41.25 2.21 -4.42
CA TYR A 305 40.87 2.71 -3.11
C TYR A 305 40.16 1.65 -2.25
N LEU A 306 39.24 0.87 -2.82
CA LEU A 306 38.61 -0.24 -2.13
C LEU A 306 39.64 -1.31 -1.71
N GLY A 307 40.63 -1.57 -2.56
CA GLY A 307 41.78 -2.42 -2.23
C GLY A 307 42.58 -1.90 -1.05
N LEU A 308 42.91 -0.60 -1.04
CA LEU A 308 43.62 0.06 0.07
C LEU A 308 42.84 0.02 1.39
N LEU A 309 41.52 0.19 1.36
CA LEU A 309 40.68 0.04 2.55
C LEU A 309 40.67 -1.39 3.08
N GLU A 310 40.79 -2.38 2.19
CA GLU A 310 40.91 -3.78 2.58
C GLU A 310 42.29 -4.10 3.17
N GLU A 311 43.36 -3.46 2.68
CA GLU A 311 44.68 -3.52 3.30
C GLU A 311 44.73 -2.83 4.66
N ALA A 312 44.13 -1.64 4.80
CA ALA A 312 44.02 -0.92 6.06
C ALA A 312 43.26 -1.76 7.11
N LYS A 313 42.20 -2.47 6.70
CA LYS A 313 41.50 -3.44 7.55
C LYS A 313 42.44 -4.53 8.06
N LYS A 314 43.23 -5.15 7.18
CA LYS A 314 44.19 -6.20 7.55
C LYS A 314 45.24 -5.69 8.54
N ALA A 315 45.77 -4.48 8.32
CA ALA A 315 46.74 -3.86 9.22
C ALA A 315 46.14 -3.53 10.60
N LEU A 316 44.87 -3.10 10.63
CA LEU A 316 44.15 -2.78 11.86
C LEU A 316 43.82 -4.05 12.67
N GLU A 317 43.48 -5.16 12.00
CA GLU A 317 43.36 -6.47 12.65
C GLU A 317 44.69 -6.96 13.24
N LEU A 318 45.81 -6.79 12.53
CA LEU A 318 47.13 -7.18 13.04
C LEU A 318 47.54 -6.41 14.31
N ASN A 319 47.22 -5.12 14.40
CA ASN A 319 47.50 -4.32 15.59
C ASN A 319 46.54 -4.62 16.75
N LYS A 320 45.28 -4.97 16.49
CA LYS A 320 44.38 -5.53 17.51
C LYS A 320 44.99 -6.78 18.15
N ASP A 321 45.61 -7.63 17.35
CA ASP A 321 46.25 -8.85 17.86
C ASP A 321 47.47 -8.58 18.75
N LYS A 322 48.26 -7.53 18.45
CA LYS A 322 49.40 -7.12 19.30
C LYS A 322 48.96 -6.61 20.67
N PHE A 323 48.02 -5.66 20.73
CA PHE A 323 47.53 -5.13 22.02
C PHE A 323 46.79 -6.17 22.86
N LYS A 324 46.13 -7.13 22.19
CA LYS A 324 45.57 -8.32 22.82
C LYS A 324 46.64 -9.17 23.50
N ALA A 325 47.84 -9.30 22.92
CA ALA A 325 48.93 -10.09 23.50
C ALA A 325 49.46 -9.48 24.82
N GLU A 326 49.61 -8.16 24.90
CA GLU A 326 50.08 -7.48 26.12
C GLU A 326 49.07 -7.58 27.29
N LEU A 327 47.77 -7.47 27.01
CA LEU A 327 46.73 -7.68 28.03
C LEU A 327 46.64 -9.14 28.51
N LEU A 328 47.00 -10.10 27.67
CA LEU A 328 47.08 -11.51 28.05
C LEU A 328 48.25 -11.78 29.01
N GLU A 329 49.37 -11.07 28.87
CA GLU A 329 50.52 -11.19 29.78
C GLU A 329 50.17 -10.70 31.20
N GLN A 330 49.47 -9.57 31.31
CA GLN A 330 48.97 -9.07 32.62
C GLN A 330 47.96 -10.02 33.28
N ALA A 331 47.16 -10.73 32.48
CA ALA A 331 46.23 -11.73 32.98
C ALA A 331 46.96 -12.98 33.54
N GLU A 332 48.12 -13.36 33.00
CA GLU A 332 48.91 -14.49 33.52
C GLU A 332 49.55 -14.18 34.89
N VAL A 333 50.01 -12.94 35.14
CA VAL A 333 50.54 -12.54 36.45
C VAL A 333 49.47 -12.60 37.55
N PHE A 334 48.24 -12.17 37.27
CA PHE A 334 47.11 -12.28 38.20
C PHE A 334 46.76 -13.74 38.53
N LYS A 335 46.92 -14.64 37.56
CA LYS A 335 46.63 -16.06 37.70
C LYS A 335 47.57 -16.75 38.71
N GLU A 336 48.83 -16.34 38.80
CA GLU A 336 49.78 -16.83 39.81
C GLU A 336 49.37 -16.41 41.23
N ALA A 337 49.06 -15.14 41.47
CA ALA A 337 48.66 -14.65 42.80
C ALA A 337 47.36 -15.29 43.31
N ALA A 338 46.40 -15.55 42.42
CA ALA A 338 45.16 -16.25 42.74
C ALA A 338 45.38 -17.72 43.11
N LYS A 339 46.42 -18.36 42.56
CA LYS A 339 46.75 -19.77 42.80
C LYS A 339 47.33 -19.97 44.20
N ASP A 340 48.24 -19.11 44.64
CA ASP A 340 48.87 -19.20 45.97
C ASP A 340 47.84 -19.10 47.11
N PHE A 341 46.83 -18.23 46.97
CA PHE A 341 45.73 -18.13 47.94
C PHE A 341 44.85 -19.37 48.00
N CYS A 342 44.57 -19.98 46.84
CA CYS A 342 43.80 -21.24 46.79
C CYS A 342 44.55 -22.38 47.49
N GLU A 343 45.87 -22.45 47.38
CA GLU A 343 46.68 -23.51 48.03
C GLU A 343 46.65 -23.45 49.56
N ASP A 344 46.51 -22.26 50.15
CA ASP A 344 46.43 -22.08 51.60
C ASP A 344 45.09 -22.61 52.17
N PHE A 345 43.97 -22.31 51.49
CA PHE A 345 42.63 -22.80 51.86
C PHE A 345 42.54 -24.33 51.91
N TYR A 346 43.18 -25.02 50.96
CA TYR A 346 43.13 -26.48 50.90
C TYR A 346 43.93 -27.19 52.00
N LYS A 347 44.87 -26.52 52.67
CA LYS A 347 45.71 -27.12 53.72
C LYS A 347 45.10 -27.05 55.12
N THR A 348 44.25 -26.05 55.40
CA THR A 348 43.81 -25.70 56.76
C THR A 348 42.30 -25.83 57.01
N SER A 349 41.53 -26.33 56.04
CA SER A 349 40.06 -26.46 56.14
C SER A 349 39.58 -27.60 57.08
N PRO A 350 38.53 -27.41 57.90
CA PRO A 350 38.05 -28.40 58.88
C PRO A 350 37.11 -29.48 58.28
N VAL A 351 37.62 -30.70 58.08
CA VAL A 351 36.92 -31.78 57.34
C VAL A 351 36.83 -33.14 58.06
N SER A 352 37.30 -33.25 59.31
CA SER A 352 37.31 -34.51 60.09
C SER A 352 36.03 -34.76 60.90
N SER A 353 35.71 -36.04 61.15
CA SER A 353 34.56 -36.50 61.94
C SER A 353 34.73 -36.38 63.46
N ASP A 354 35.92 -36.03 63.93
CA ASP A 354 36.24 -35.82 65.36
C ASP A 354 35.75 -34.47 65.91
N ILE A 355 35.26 -33.59 65.03
CA ILE A 355 34.89 -32.20 65.36
C ILE A 355 33.36 -32.12 65.45
N SER A 356 32.86 -31.56 66.55
CA SER A 356 31.43 -31.26 66.69
C SER A 356 31.02 -30.16 65.69
N GLY A 357 29.82 -30.27 65.10
CA GLY A 357 29.34 -29.33 64.07
C GLY A 357 29.34 -27.85 64.46
N LYS A 358 29.52 -27.53 65.74
CA LYS A 358 29.59 -26.16 66.27
C LYS A 358 30.96 -25.48 66.08
N ASP A 359 32.09 -26.20 66.14
CA ASP A 359 33.44 -25.60 66.10
C ASP A 359 33.94 -25.36 64.66
N ALA A 360 33.53 -26.22 63.72
CA ALA A 360 33.90 -26.14 62.29
C ALA A 360 33.38 -24.87 61.59
N LEU A 361 32.22 -24.35 62.00
CA LEU A 361 31.61 -23.15 61.41
C LEU A 361 32.37 -21.84 61.73
N SER A 362 33.23 -21.82 62.75
CA SER A 362 33.96 -20.61 63.16
C SER A 362 35.20 -20.29 62.30
N GLN A 363 35.88 -21.31 61.78
CA GLN A 363 37.09 -21.17 60.96
C GLN A 363 36.79 -20.74 59.51
N LEU A 364 35.64 -21.14 58.98
CA LEU A 364 35.23 -20.82 57.61
C LEU A 364 35.01 -19.31 57.38
N LYS A 365 34.65 -18.57 58.43
CA LYS A 365 34.41 -17.13 58.35
C LYS A 365 35.67 -16.30 58.01
N ALA A 366 36.86 -16.70 58.47
CA ALA A 366 38.11 -15.96 58.25
C ALA A 366 38.60 -16.00 56.79
N PHE A 367 38.36 -17.10 56.08
CA PHE A 367 38.73 -17.26 54.66
C PHE A 367 37.89 -16.38 53.71
N ARG A 368 36.69 -15.98 54.11
CA ARG A 368 35.78 -15.17 53.29
C ARG A 368 36.29 -13.74 53.05
N ASP A 369 36.99 -13.16 54.03
CA ASP A 369 37.40 -11.75 53.97
C ASP A 369 38.58 -11.50 53.01
N GLN A 370 39.54 -12.43 52.92
CA GLN A 370 40.70 -12.32 52.02
C GLN A 370 40.33 -12.50 50.52
N LEU A 371 39.30 -13.31 50.23
CA LEU A 371 38.79 -13.56 48.88
C LEU A 371 38.28 -12.27 48.20
N ASN A 372 37.67 -11.36 48.96
CA ASN A 372 37.05 -10.15 48.42
C ASN A 372 38.08 -9.14 47.85
N ALA A 373 39.31 -9.12 48.38
CA ALA A 373 40.36 -8.20 47.91
C ALA A 373 40.90 -8.56 46.51
N LEU A 374 41.04 -9.86 46.21
CA LEU A 374 41.54 -10.35 44.91
C LEU A 374 40.54 -10.13 43.76
N ARG A 375 39.23 -10.10 44.06
CA ARG A 375 38.16 -9.81 43.07
C ARG A 375 38.22 -8.39 42.50
N ALA A 376 38.73 -7.42 43.25
CA ALA A 376 38.80 -6.03 42.80
C ALA A 376 39.85 -5.82 41.69
N GLN A 377 41.01 -6.49 41.78
CA GLN A 377 42.06 -6.44 40.75
C GLN A 377 41.64 -7.14 39.44
N GLU A 378 40.86 -8.21 39.54
CA GLU A 378 40.29 -8.95 38.41
C GLU A 378 39.40 -8.06 37.51
N GLN A 379 38.60 -7.17 38.12
CA GLN A 379 37.66 -6.33 37.38
C GLN A 379 38.38 -5.30 36.47
N GLN A 380 39.51 -4.76 36.91
CA GLN A 380 40.28 -3.78 36.14
C GLN A 380 40.87 -4.37 34.84
N ILE A 381 41.33 -5.62 34.89
CA ILE A 381 41.86 -6.35 33.72
C ILE A 381 40.72 -6.70 32.75
N ARG A 382 39.52 -7.02 33.26
CA ARG A 382 38.33 -7.30 32.42
C ARG A 382 37.86 -6.09 31.64
N ASP A 383 37.88 -4.90 32.24
CA ASP A 383 37.44 -3.66 31.56
C ASP A 383 38.36 -3.31 30.38
N GLY A 384 39.67 -3.58 30.46
CA GLY A 384 40.63 -3.41 29.36
C GLY A 384 40.45 -4.43 28.22
N LEU A 385 40.08 -5.66 28.55
CA LEU A 385 39.80 -6.73 27.56
C LEU A 385 38.41 -6.59 26.91
N ALA A 386 37.46 -5.92 27.58
CA ALA A 386 36.13 -5.62 27.04
C ALA A 386 36.17 -4.69 25.81
N VAL A 387 37.17 -3.79 25.70
CA VAL A 387 37.39 -2.93 24.51
C VAL A 387 37.62 -3.77 23.25
N PHE A 388 38.16 -4.99 23.40
CA PHE A 388 38.40 -5.94 22.32
C PHE A 388 37.28 -6.98 22.16
N ASN A 389 36.15 -6.80 22.85
CA ASN A 389 35.09 -7.80 23.02
C ASN A 389 35.61 -9.16 23.51
N LEU A 390 36.77 -9.18 24.18
CA LEU A 390 37.33 -10.37 24.80
C LEU A 390 36.87 -10.39 26.25
N THR A 391 35.94 -11.27 26.56
CA THR A 391 35.57 -11.52 27.95
C THR A 391 36.57 -12.49 28.53
N THR A 392 37.50 -12.03 29.37
CA THR A 392 38.24 -12.96 30.24
C THR A 392 37.26 -13.58 31.23
N PRO A 393 37.20 -14.92 31.31
CA PRO A 393 36.37 -15.59 32.28
C PRO A 393 36.90 -15.28 33.68
N VAL A 394 35.96 -15.06 34.58
CA VAL A 394 36.23 -14.89 36.00
C VAL A 394 37.09 -16.08 36.47
N ASN A 395 38.18 -15.83 37.19
CA ASN A 395 39.13 -16.82 37.67
C ASN A 395 38.37 -17.89 38.43
N LEU A 396 38.29 -19.05 37.77
CA LEU A 396 37.47 -20.17 38.19
C LEU A 396 38.01 -20.79 39.46
N ASP A 397 39.30 -20.67 39.77
CA ASP A 397 39.88 -21.31 40.96
C ASP A 397 39.51 -20.52 42.22
N LEU A 398 39.53 -19.19 42.16
CA LEU A 398 38.95 -18.33 43.20
C LEU A 398 37.44 -18.53 43.34
N GLN A 399 36.72 -18.68 42.21
CA GLN A 399 35.28 -18.95 42.24
C GLN A 399 34.96 -20.37 42.75
N LYS A 400 35.82 -21.36 42.49
CA LYS A 400 35.68 -22.72 42.99
C LYS A 400 35.93 -22.74 44.49
N MET A 401 37.00 -22.10 44.97
CA MET A 401 37.29 -21.98 46.39
C MET A 401 36.12 -21.32 47.13
N GLU A 402 35.59 -20.22 46.58
CA GLU A 402 34.41 -19.53 47.11
C GLU A 402 33.19 -20.46 47.23
N LYS A 403 32.90 -21.22 46.18
CA LYS A 403 31.83 -22.22 46.18
C LYS A 403 32.11 -23.40 47.12
N GLU A 404 33.36 -23.77 47.31
CA GLU A 404 33.74 -24.86 48.22
C GLU A 404 33.63 -24.45 49.67
N LEU A 405 33.97 -23.21 49.99
CA LEU A 405 33.75 -22.60 51.28
C LEU A 405 32.24 -22.57 51.64
N GLU A 406 31.39 -22.11 50.71
CA GLU A 406 29.92 -22.13 50.89
C GLU A 406 29.37 -23.55 51.12
N LYS A 407 29.91 -24.54 50.40
CA LYS A 407 29.49 -25.95 50.56
C LYS A 407 29.93 -26.55 51.89
N LEU A 408 31.10 -26.16 52.40
CA LEU A 408 31.59 -26.64 53.69
C LEU A 408 30.71 -26.12 54.83
N GLU A 409 30.22 -24.89 54.73
CA GLU A 409 29.22 -24.33 55.65
C GLU A 409 27.86 -25.05 55.56
N GLU A 410 27.41 -25.39 54.35
CA GLU A 410 26.16 -26.14 54.10
C GLU A 410 26.19 -27.55 54.72
N VAL A 411 27.31 -28.27 54.54
CA VAL A 411 27.49 -29.65 55.04
C VAL A 411 27.36 -29.72 56.56
N TRP A 412 28.12 -28.87 57.27
CA TRP A 412 28.13 -28.90 58.73
C TRP A 412 26.80 -28.43 59.35
N GLY A 413 26.04 -27.58 58.65
CA GLY A 413 24.67 -27.22 59.05
C GLY A 413 23.69 -28.41 59.00
N LEU A 414 23.79 -29.27 57.98
CA LEU A 414 22.90 -30.43 57.82
C LEU A 414 23.23 -31.58 58.78
N VAL A 415 24.51 -31.79 59.10
CA VAL A 415 24.94 -32.84 60.06
C VAL A 415 24.26 -32.62 61.41
N PHE A 416 24.20 -31.36 61.85
CA PHE A 416 23.53 -30.97 63.08
C PHE A 416 22.02 -31.28 63.07
N GLN A 417 21.34 -31.17 61.91
CA GLN A 417 19.89 -31.41 61.78
C GLN A 417 19.50 -32.91 61.84
N TRP A 418 20.35 -33.82 61.32
CA TRP A 418 20.08 -35.26 61.34
C TRP A 418 20.16 -35.84 62.76
N GLU A 419 21.14 -35.42 63.54
CA GLU A 419 21.34 -35.90 64.92
C GLU A 419 20.11 -35.64 65.80
N GLU A 420 19.39 -34.54 65.58
CA GLU A 420 18.16 -34.20 66.29
C GLU A 420 16.95 -35.04 65.83
N SER A 421 16.84 -35.33 64.53
CA SER A 421 15.67 -36.02 63.95
C SER A 421 15.62 -37.53 64.26
N TRP A 422 16.77 -38.20 64.30
CA TRP A 422 16.86 -39.65 64.51
C TRP A 422 16.36 -40.11 65.89
N GLU A 423 16.59 -39.31 66.93
CA GLU A 423 16.17 -39.63 68.30
C GLU A 423 14.64 -39.66 68.46
N LYS A 424 13.91 -38.93 67.60
CA LYS A 424 12.44 -38.86 67.58
C LYS A 424 11.79 -40.12 67.00
N TYR A 425 12.31 -40.67 65.90
CA TYR A 425 11.65 -41.73 65.12
C TYR A 425 11.68 -43.13 65.76
N LYS A 426 12.63 -43.37 66.66
CA LYS A 426 12.86 -44.68 67.26
C LYS A 426 11.70 -45.21 68.13
N ASN A 427 10.78 -44.36 68.61
CA ASN A 427 9.87 -44.68 69.71
C ASN A 427 8.35 -44.75 69.35
N GLN A 428 7.95 -44.84 68.08
CA GLN A 428 6.52 -44.77 67.60
C GLN A 428 5.87 -46.14 67.20
N THR A 429 4.53 -46.22 67.15
CA THR A 429 3.61 -47.38 66.84
C THR A 429 3.23 -47.49 65.35
N PHE A 430 3.11 -48.70 64.74
CA PHE A 430 3.07 -48.85 63.26
C PHE A 430 1.91 -48.18 62.52
N TRP A 431 0.69 -48.25 63.04
CA TRP A 431 -0.47 -47.64 62.39
C TRP A 431 -0.61 -46.13 62.66
N GLU A 432 0.06 -45.61 63.69
CA GLU A 432 0.10 -44.18 64.05
C GLU A 432 1.32 -43.46 63.44
N MET A 433 2.25 -44.19 62.80
CA MET A 433 3.39 -43.61 62.09
C MET A 433 2.94 -42.88 60.82
N GLU A 434 3.24 -41.58 60.75
CA GLU A 434 3.13 -40.77 59.54
C GLU A 434 4.32 -41.06 58.62
N THR A 435 4.16 -42.10 57.81
CA THR A 435 5.14 -42.56 56.81
C THR A 435 5.57 -41.46 55.85
N ASP A 436 4.68 -40.53 55.54
CA ASP A 436 4.89 -39.50 54.52
C ASP A 436 5.81 -38.37 55.05
N GLU A 437 5.60 -37.87 56.27
CA GLU A 437 6.47 -36.85 56.91
C GLU A 437 7.88 -37.42 57.16
N MET A 438 7.95 -38.69 57.58
CA MET A 438 9.20 -39.39 57.82
C MET A 438 9.98 -39.65 56.52
N GLU A 439 9.29 -40.12 55.47
CA GLU A 439 9.88 -40.27 54.14
C GLU A 439 10.34 -38.93 53.60
N GLU A 440 9.56 -37.86 53.74
CA GLU A 440 9.95 -36.52 53.27
C GLU A 440 11.20 -36.00 53.98
N ASN A 441 11.29 -36.10 55.32
CA ASN A 441 12.46 -35.62 56.06
C ASN A 441 13.71 -36.50 55.82
N VAL A 442 13.56 -37.83 55.82
CA VAL A 442 14.68 -38.75 55.53
C VAL A 442 15.10 -38.64 54.07
N LEU A 443 14.18 -38.50 53.12
CA LEU A 443 14.51 -38.21 51.73
C LEU A 443 15.14 -36.83 51.59
N PHE A 444 14.70 -35.81 52.32
CA PHE A 444 15.28 -34.47 52.30
C PHE A 444 16.73 -34.50 52.78
N LEU A 445 16.99 -35.06 53.96
CA LEU A 445 18.32 -35.20 54.53
C LEU A 445 19.17 -36.13 53.67
N PHE A 446 18.65 -37.30 53.26
CA PHE A 446 19.37 -38.23 52.41
C PHE A 446 19.66 -37.65 51.03
N ARG A 447 18.73 -36.92 50.40
CA ARG A 447 18.96 -36.24 49.11
C ARG A 447 19.99 -35.15 49.29
N ASN A 448 19.96 -34.38 50.36
CA ASN A 448 20.97 -33.35 50.62
C ASN A 448 22.34 -33.95 50.93
N PHE A 449 22.44 -35.00 51.75
CA PHE A 449 23.70 -35.70 52.02
C PHE A 449 24.19 -36.54 50.84
N ASN A 450 23.32 -37.14 50.02
CA ASN A 450 23.73 -37.74 48.75
C ASN A 450 24.14 -36.69 47.73
N ARG A 451 23.42 -35.56 47.67
CA ARG A 451 23.77 -34.44 46.79
C ARG A 451 25.16 -33.95 47.18
N LEU A 452 25.39 -33.69 48.46
CA LEU A 452 26.66 -33.22 48.97
C LEU A 452 27.75 -34.30 48.87
N SER A 453 27.49 -35.55 49.24
CA SER A 453 28.44 -36.68 49.08
C SER A 453 28.78 -36.98 47.63
N ARG A 454 27.83 -36.83 46.69
CA ARG A 454 28.12 -36.96 45.25
C ARG A 454 28.82 -35.74 44.69
N GLN A 455 28.42 -34.52 45.10
CA GLN A 455 29.03 -33.26 44.65
C GLN A 455 30.43 -33.03 45.23
N LEU A 456 30.72 -33.64 46.38
CA LEU A 456 31.96 -33.48 47.14
C LEU A 456 32.70 -34.81 47.33
N LYS A 457 32.34 -35.84 46.54
CA LYS A 457 32.92 -37.18 46.59
C LYS A 457 34.44 -37.16 46.42
N ASP A 458 34.90 -36.25 45.57
CA ASP A 458 36.30 -36.09 45.17
C ASP A 458 37.14 -35.41 46.26
N LYS A 459 36.49 -34.85 47.29
CA LYS A 459 37.13 -34.09 48.37
C LYS A 459 37.39 -34.92 49.63
N GLY A 460 36.81 -36.12 49.74
CA GLY A 460 37.12 -37.08 50.81
C GLY A 460 36.74 -36.62 52.22
N TRP A 461 35.69 -35.81 52.37
CA TRP A 461 35.22 -35.36 53.68
C TRP A 461 34.46 -36.48 54.40
N ASP A 462 35.16 -37.16 55.31
CA ASP A 462 34.69 -38.36 56.03
C ASP A 462 33.33 -38.18 56.74
N ILE A 463 33.05 -36.96 57.21
CA ILE A 463 31.81 -36.63 57.91
C ILE A 463 30.55 -36.79 57.04
N ILE A 464 30.64 -36.52 55.74
CA ILE A 464 29.48 -36.62 54.84
C ILE A 464 29.13 -38.08 54.61
N ASP A 465 30.11 -38.93 54.34
CA ASP A 465 29.88 -40.33 54.00
C ASP A 465 29.42 -41.12 55.24
N THR A 466 30.00 -40.84 56.41
CA THR A 466 29.60 -41.47 57.66
C THR A 466 28.14 -41.12 58.03
N THR A 467 27.73 -39.86 57.85
CA THR A 467 26.35 -39.43 58.14
C THR A 467 25.38 -39.95 57.07
N ARG A 468 25.78 -39.92 55.80
CA ARG A 468 25.01 -40.44 54.66
C ARG A 468 24.69 -41.93 54.80
N VAL A 469 25.66 -42.77 55.19
CA VAL A 469 25.45 -44.22 55.34
C VAL A 469 24.40 -44.53 56.40
N LYS A 470 24.42 -43.78 57.51
CA LYS A 470 23.41 -43.91 58.58
C LYS A 470 22.01 -43.54 58.09
N VAL A 471 21.89 -42.45 57.32
CA VAL A 471 20.61 -42.02 56.73
C VAL A 471 20.13 -42.99 55.62
N ASP A 472 21.05 -43.53 54.79
CA ASP A 472 20.72 -44.48 53.72
C ASP A 472 20.16 -45.80 54.27
N ALA A 473 20.79 -46.31 55.33
CA ALA A 473 20.38 -47.56 55.96
C ALA A 473 18.91 -47.48 56.42
N PHE A 474 18.53 -46.35 57.01
CA PHE A 474 17.14 -46.11 57.40
C PHE A 474 16.22 -45.90 56.18
N ARG A 475 16.65 -45.10 55.19
CA ARG A 475 15.88 -44.88 53.96
C ARG A 475 15.51 -46.18 53.24
N ARG A 476 16.41 -47.17 53.18
CA ARG A 476 16.17 -48.45 52.50
C ARG A 476 15.09 -49.31 53.16
N THR A 477 14.72 -49.01 54.41
CA THR A 477 13.65 -49.70 55.13
C THR A 477 12.27 -49.06 54.92
N LEU A 478 12.20 -47.85 54.37
CA LEU A 478 10.93 -47.11 54.17
C LEU A 478 10.04 -47.68 53.04
N PRO A 479 10.55 -48.06 51.85
CA PRO A 479 9.70 -48.58 50.77
C PRO A 479 8.94 -49.85 51.15
N LEU A 480 9.58 -50.72 51.93
CA LEU A 480 8.97 -51.92 52.49
C LEU A 480 7.76 -51.58 53.39
N ILE A 481 7.87 -50.49 54.16
CA ILE A 481 6.77 -50.00 55.01
C ILE A 481 5.64 -49.44 54.13
N GLY A 482 5.98 -48.77 53.02
CA GLY A 482 5.02 -48.29 52.02
C GLY A 482 4.28 -49.42 51.28
N ASP A 483 5.00 -50.46 50.84
CA ASP A 483 4.43 -51.61 50.13
C ASP A 483 3.48 -52.43 51.02
N LEU A 484 3.81 -52.57 52.30
CA LEU A 484 2.93 -53.20 53.29
C LEU A 484 1.71 -52.34 53.63
N LYS A 485 1.76 -51.02 53.42
CA LYS A 485 0.62 -50.10 53.63
C LYS A 485 -0.23 -49.90 52.37
N ASN A 486 0.07 -50.57 51.25
CA ASN A 486 -0.61 -50.37 49.97
C ASN A 486 -2.13 -50.68 50.05
N PRO A 487 -3.02 -49.70 49.82
CA PRO A 487 -4.48 -49.88 49.94
C PRO A 487 -5.09 -50.77 48.84
N CYS A 488 -4.35 -51.03 47.75
CA CYS A 488 -4.74 -51.93 46.65
C CYS A 488 -4.57 -53.42 47.01
N MET A 489 -3.90 -53.71 48.12
CA MET A 489 -3.73 -55.07 48.62
C MET A 489 -5.09 -55.65 49.04
N ARG A 490 -5.32 -56.92 48.71
CA ARG A 490 -6.52 -57.70 49.02
C ARG A 490 -6.07 -59.00 49.71
N GLU A 491 -6.98 -59.75 50.30
CA GLU A 491 -6.65 -60.99 51.04
C GLU A 491 -5.72 -61.92 50.25
N ARG A 492 -5.99 -62.11 48.95
CA ARG A 492 -5.14 -62.88 48.02
C ARG A 492 -3.67 -62.44 47.91
N HIS A 493 -3.36 -61.18 48.23
CA HIS A 493 -2.00 -60.62 48.22
C HIS A 493 -1.32 -60.78 49.59
N TRP A 494 -2.07 -60.64 50.69
CA TRP A 494 -1.57 -60.87 52.06
C TRP A 494 -1.31 -62.36 52.34
N ASP A 495 -2.13 -63.25 51.80
CA ASP A 495 -1.91 -64.69 51.87
C ASP A 495 -0.64 -65.10 51.12
N ARG A 496 -0.34 -64.43 50.01
CA ARG A 496 0.93 -64.61 49.28
C ARG A 496 2.14 -64.16 50.11
N ILE A 497 2.06 -63.05 50.84
CA ILE A 497 3.15 -62.56 51.71
C ILE A 497 3.38 -63.48 52.91
N LYS A 498 2.31 -64.00 53.54
CA LYS A 498 2.42 -64.97 54.64
C LYS A 498 3.07 -66.29 54.21
N VAL A 499 2.69 -66.79 53.03
CA VAL A 499 3.31 -67.98 52.41
C VAL A 499 4.78 -67.72 52.07
N LEU A 500 5.13 -66.51 51.66
CA LEU A 500 6.50 -66.14 51.24
C LEU A 500 7.47 -66.00 52.43
N MET A 501 7.00 -65.46 53.56
CA MET A 501 7.82 -65.28 54.76
C MET A 501 7.86 -66.51 55.67
N GLY A 502 6.90 -67.44 55.58
CA GLY A 502 6.82 -68.63 56.43
C GLY A 502 6.59 -68.34 57.92
N VAL A 503 6.15 -67.12 58.25
CA VAL A 503 5.88 -66.63 59.61
C VAL A 503 4.42 -66.20 59.69
N GLU A 504 3.69 -66.70 60.68
CA GLU A 504 2.35 -66.18 60.99
C GLU A 504 2.47 -64.92 61.83
N PHE A 505 1.94 -63.81 61.32
CA PHE A 505 1.79 -62.56 62.05
C PHE A 505 0.39 -61.98 61.81
N ASP A 506 -0.15 -61.33 62.84
CA ASP A 506 -1.41 -60.59 62.75
C ASP A 506 -1.10 -59.11 62.47
N GLN A 507 -1.49 -58.65 61.29
CA GLN A 507 -1.29 -57.28 60.85
C GLN A 507 -2.01 -56.22 61.70
N ASN A 508 -2.95 -56.62 62.58
CA ASN A 508 -3.78 -55.68 63.36
C ASN A 508 -3.40 -55.58 64.87
N SER A 509 -2.27 -56.13 65.32
CA SER A 509 -1.85 -56.14 66.75
C SER A 509 -1.11 -54.86 67.20
N GLU A 510 -1.26 -54.43 68.47
CA GLU A 510 -0.56 -53.28 69.08
C GLU A 510 0.96 -53.48 69.25
N ASP A 511 1.42 -54.73 69.23
CA ASP A 511 2.86 -55.07 69.32
C ASP A 511 3.61 -54.84 68.00
N PHE A 512 2.90 -54.52 66.92
CA PHE A 512 3.48 -54.23 65.62
C PHE A 512 4.09 -52.81 65.63
N LYS A 513 5.37 -52.68 66.02
CA LYS A 513 6.17 -51.43 66.03
C LYS A 513 7.35 -51.52 65.06
N LEU A 514 7.94 -50.38 64.69
CA LEU A 514 9.09 -50.33 63.75
C LEU A 514 10.27 -51.21 64.20
N GLU A 515 10.48 -51.32 65.51
CA GLU A 515 11.47 -52.23 66.10
C GLU A 515 11.16 -53.71 65.84
N LEU A 516 9.89 -54.12 65.86
CA LEU A 516 9.48 -55.52 65.57
C LEU A 516 9.68 -55.86 64.08
N ILE A 517 9.44 -54.91 63.18
CA ILE A 517 9.65 -55.07 61.73
C ILE A 517 11.14 -55.20 61.40
N MET A 518 11.98 -54.38 62.05
CA MET A 518 13.45 -54.50 61.95
C MET A 518 13.96 -55.80 62.57
N ARG A 519 13.33 -56.28 63.66
CA ARG A 519 13.70 -57.54 64.35
C ARG A 519 13.31 -58.80 63.57
N LEU A 520 12.16 -58.81 62.91
CA LEU A 520 11.66 -59.92 62.07
C LEU A 520 12.29 -59.93 60.66
N ASN A 521 13.19 -58.98 60.37
CA ASN A 521 13.95 -58.89 59.13
C ASN A 521 13.09 -58.93 57.86
N PHE A 522 11.96 -58.21 57.85
CA PHE A 522 11.11 -58.06 56.66
C PHE A 522 11.89 -57.51 55.45
N GLN A 523 13.01 -56.82 55.69
CA GLN A 523 13.92 -56.31 54.66
C GLN A 523 14.51 -57.41 53.77
N ALA A 524 14.57 -58.66 54.23
CA ALA A 524 15.06 -59.79 53.43
C ALA A 524 14.11 -60.25 52.32
N TYR A 525 12.82 -59.89 52.40
CA TYR A 525 11.77 -60.27 51.43
C TYR A 525 11.16 -59.05 50.73
N ALA A 526 11.86 -57.92 50.72
CA ALA A 526 11.34 -56.63 50.26
C ALA A 526 11.04 -56.63 48.74
N ASP A 527 11.85 -57.31 47.94
CA ASP A 527 11.69 -57.35 46.48
C ASP A 527 10.45 -58.14 46.07
N GLU A 528 10.18 -59.26 46.75
CA GLU A 528 9.00 -60.09 46.48
C GLU A 528 7.71 -59.43 46.99
N ILE A 529 7.77 -58.74 48.13
CA ILE A 529 6.63 -57.95 48.66
C ILE A 529 6.32 -56.78 47.71
N ALA A 530 7.34 -56.11 47.16
CA ALA A 530 7.17 -55.06 46.16
C ALA A 530 6.58 -55.60 44.84
N GLU A 531 6.93 -56.82 44.40
CA GLU A 531 6.34 -57.43 43.21
C GLU A 531 4.83 -57.72 43.41
N ILE A 532 4.44 -58.18 44.59
CA ILE A 532 3.04 -58.43 44.95
C ILE A 532 2.24 -57.11 45.03
N SER A 533 2.82 -56.06 45.63
CA SER A 533 2.26 -54.71 45.71
C SER A 533 2.06 -54.08 44.31
N ASN A 534 3.03 -54.26 43.42
CA ASN A 534 2.98 -53.76 42.03
C ASN A 534 1.95 -54.52 41.18
N ALA A 535 1.86 -55.84 41.31
CA ALA A 535 0.85 -56.64 40.62
C ALA A 535 -0.58 -56.18 40.99
N ALA A 536 -0.82 -55.94 42.29
CA ALA A 536 -2.11 -55.43 42.78
C ALA A 536 -2.48 -54.06 42.16
N THR A 537 -1.50 -53.19 41.96
CA THR A 537 -1.70 -51.85 41.41
C THR A 537 -1.98 -51.88 39.90
N MET A 538 -1.24 -52.70 39.15
CA MET A 538 -1.43 -52.84 37.69
C MET A 538 -2.76 -53.52 37.35
N GLU A 539 -3.19 -54.50 38.14
CA GLU A 539 -4.51 -55.13 38.01
C GLU A 539 -5.65 -54.09 38.16
N LEU A 540 -5.55 -53.22 39.16
CA LEU A 540 -6.58 -52.19 39.42
C LEU A 540 -6.66 -51.15 38.28
N ASN A 541 -5.53 -50.80 37.65
CA ASN A 541 -5.51 -49.85 36.52
C ASN A 541 -6.20 -50.41 35.28
N ILE A 542 -6.03 -51.70 34.99
CA ILE A 542 -6.71 -52.38 33.89
C ILE A 542 -8.21 -52.47 34.19
N GLU A 543 -8.57 -52.81 35.43
CA GLU A 543 -9.97 -52.87 35.88
C GLU A 543 -10.68 -51.51 35.76
N ASN A 544 -10.05 -50.43 36.23
CA ASN A 544 -10.58 -49.08 36.14
C ASN A 544 -10.66 -48.57 34.69
N GLY A 545 -9.65 -48.86 33.86
CA GLY A 545 -9.65 -48.49 32.44
C GLY A 545 -10.77 -49.17 31.66
N LEU A 546 -10.99 -50.47 31.86
CA LEU A 546 -12.11 -51.20 31.27
C LEU A 546 -13.47 -50.70 31.77
N LYS A 547 -13.57 -50.35 33.06
CA LYS A 547 -14.78 -49.77 33.63
C LYS A 547 -15.09 -48.38 33.04
N ALA A 548 -14.06 -47.56 32.82
CA ALA A 548 -14.20 -46.25 32.19
C ALA A 548 -14.65 -46.36 30.74
N ILE A 549 -14.00 -47.21 29.93
CA ILE A 549 -14.41 -47.45 28.53
C ILE A 549 -15.85 -47.95 28.48
N ARG A 550 -16.22 -48.89 29.35
CA ARG A 550 -17.59 -49.41 29.45
C ARG A 550 -18.60 -48.31 29.78
N GLU A 551 -18.33 -47.48 30.78
CA GLU A 551 -19.24 -46.40 31.16
C GLU A 551 -19.32 -45.31 30.10
N VAL A 552 -18.22 -44.96 29.42
CA VAL A 552 -18.24 -44.01 28.31
C VAL A 552 -19.13 -44.54 27.20
N TRP A 553 -18.85 -45.71 26.64
CA TRP A 553 -19.64 -46.25 25.51
C TRP A 553 -21.07 -46.65 25.85
N LYS A 554 -21.37 -46.89 27.13
CA LYS A 554 -22.74 -47.09 27.62
C LYS A 554 -23.53 -45.78 27.70
N ASN A 555 -22.85 -44.66 27.99
CA ASN A 555 -23.46 -43.34 28.15
C ASN A 555 -23.30 -42.43 26.92
N THR A 556 -22.47 -42.80 25.94
CA THR A 556 -22.31 -42.07 24.67
C THR A 556 -23.63 -42.06 23.93
N THR A 557 -24.16 -40.86 23.72
CA THR A 557 -25.38 -40.63 22.96
C THR A 557 -25.05 -39.86 21.69
N TYR A 558 -25.79 -40.13 20.62
CA TYR A 558 -25.67 -39.37 19.38
C TYR A 558 -26.70 -38.25 19.37
N GLU A 559 -26.22 -37.00 19.28
CA GLU A 559 -27.11 -35.86 19.11
C GLU A 559 -27.65 -35.82 17.67
N MET A 560 -28.92 -36.22 17.56
CA MET A 560 -29.72 -36.14 16.35
C MET A 560 -30.34 -34.73 16.28
N GLN A 561 -29.81 -33.87 15.41
CA GLN A 561 -30.42 -32.58 15.11
C GLN A 561 -31.64 -32.79 14.22
N HIS A 562 -32.79 -32.24 14.60
CA HIS A 562 -33.96 -32.23 13.75
C HIS A 562 -33.66 -31.55 12.40
N HIS A 563 -34.01 -32.22 11.31
CA HIS A 563 -33.83 -31.71 9.95
C HIS A 563 -35.12 -31.92 9.17
N LYS A 564 -35.93 -30.86 9.05
CA LYS A 564 -37.19 -30.74 8.27
C LYS A 564 -38.15 -31.96 8.31
N GLY A 565 -39.34 -31.79 8.89
CA GLY A 565 -40.39 -32.83 8.93
C GLY A 565 -40.23 -33.76 10.12
N ASP A 566 -40.30 -35.09 9.95
CA ASP A 566 -39.86 -36.05 11.00
C ASP A 566 -38.54 -36.73 10.60
N MET A 567 -37.60 -35.96 10.05
CA MET A 567 -36.24 -36.38 9.76
C MET A 567 -35.27 -35.75 10.76
N TYR A 568 -34.24 -36.50 11.12
CA TYR A 568 -33.19 -36.08 12.02
C TYR A 568 -31.85 -36.42 11.38
N LYS A 569 -30.88 -35.49 11.46
CA LYS A 569 -29.50 -35.64 11.00
C LYS A 569 -28.57 -35.76 12.20
N LEU A 570 -27.43 -36.43 12.04
CA LEU A 570 -26.38 -36.45 13.06
C LEU A 570 -25.71 -35.06 13.10
N LYS A 571 -25.64 -34.45 14.28
CA LYS A 571 -25.19 -33.06 14.47
C LYS A 571 -23.67 -32.89 14.36
N SER A 572 -22.91 -33.80 14.98
CA SER A 572 -21.45 -33.87 14.92
C SER A 572 -21.04 -35.32 15.11
N VAL A 573 -20.09 -35.79 14.30
CA VAL A 573 -19.55 -37.14 14.37
C VAL A 573 -18.05 -37.11 14.71
N GLU A 574 -17.43 -35.92 14.67
CA GLU A 574 -15.98 -35.72 14.89
C GLU A 574 -15.55 -36.13 16.30
N GLU A 575 -16.29 -35.71 17.34
CA GLU A 575 -15.97 -36.07 18.73
C GLU A 575 -16.06 -37.57 18.99
N VAL A 576 -17.06 -38.25 18.39
CA VAL A 576 -17.23 -39.69 18.55
C VAL A 576 -16.14 -40.46 17.80
N MET A 577 -15.72 -39.98 16.62
CA MET A 577 -14.59 -40.57 15.89
C MET A 577 -13.29 -40.43 16.66
N GLN A 578 -13.04 -39.26 17.26
CA GLN A 578 -11.87 -39.03 18.10
C GLN A 578 -11.85 -39.96 19.32
N PHE A 579 -12.97 -40.07 20.06
CA PHE A 579 -13.07 -41.03 21.17
C PHE A 579 -12.92 -42.49 20.74
N LEU A 580 -13.31 -42.83 19.51
CA LEU A 580 -13.20 -44.17 18.98
C LEU A 580 -11.74 -44.54 18.71
N GLU A 581 -11.00 -43.66 18.06
CA GLU A 581 -9.56 -43.84 17.79
C GLU A 581 -8.77 -43.93 19.11
N ASP A 582 -9.01 -43.02 20.06
CA ASP A 582 -8.32 -42.99 21.35
C ASP A 582 -8.52 -44.28 22.17
N HIS A 583 -9.77 -44.77 22.28
CA HIS A 583 -10.07 -45.99 23.01
C HIS A 583 -9.55 -47.26 22.32
N GLN A 584 -9.45 -47.28 20.99
CA GLN A 584 -8.81 -48.40 20.26
C GLN A 584 -7.32 -48.49 20.60
N VAL A 585 -6.62 -47.35 20.62
CA VAL A 585 -5.21 -47.30 21.03
C VAL A 585 -5.05 -47.74 22.49
N GLN A 586 -5.94 -47.29 23.38
CA GLN A 586 -5.92 -47.66 24.79
C GLN A 586 -6.13 -49.16 25.03
N LEU A 587 -7.08 -49.80 24.33
CA LEU A 587 -7.34 -51.23 24.43
C LEU A 587 -6.18 -52.06 23.88
N SER A 588 -5.58 -51.63 22.76
CA SER A 588 -4.37 -52.26 22.21
C SER A 588 -3.20 -52.19 23.20
N SER A 589 -3.08 -51.11 23.96
CA SER A 589 -2.06 -50.96 25.01
C SER A 589 -2.32 -51.90 26.18
N MET A 590 -3.54 -51.96 26.72
CA MET A 590 -3.91 -52.87 27.83
C MET A 590 -3.66 -54.33 27.49
N LYS A 591 -3.98 -54.75 26.26
CA LYS A 591 -3.79 -56.11 25.76
C LYS A 591 -2.32 -56.56 25.73
N SER A 592 -1.40 -55.62 25.54
CA SER A 592 0.04 -55.90 25.46
C SER A 592 0.70 -56.16 26.82
N THR A 593 -0.01 -55.95 27.94
CA THR A 593 0.55 -56.06 29.29
C THR A 593 0.45 -57.49 29.85
N LYS A 594 1.46 -57.92 30.63
CA LYS A 594 1.47 -59.25 31.28
C LYS A 594 0.43 -59.41 32.40
N TYR A 595 -0.10 -58.30 32.93
CA TYR A 595 -1.09 -58.27 34.02
C TYR A 595 -2.54 -58.34 33.53
N VAL A 596 -2.74 -58.44 32.20
CA VAL A 596 -4.08 -58.52 31.57
C VAL A 596 -4.72 -59.90 31.68
N GLU A 597 -3.98 -60.91 32.16
CA GLU A 597 -4.42 -62.31 32.20
C GLU A 597 -5.82 -62.51 32.84
N PRO A 598 -6.19 -61.83 33.94
CA PRO A 598 -7.55 -61.89 34.50
C PRO A 598 -8.64 -61.23 33.62
N PHE A 599 -8.27 -60.32 32.71
CA PHE A 599 -9.18 -59.44 31.96
C PHE A 599 -9.17 -59.61 30.43
N ILE A 600 -8.33 -60.51 29.88
CA ILE A 600 -8.05 -60.60 28.44
C ILE A 600 -9.30 -60.82 27.56
N LYS A 601 -10.28 -61.58 28.07
CA LYS A 601 -11.54 -61.83 27.36
C LYS A 601 -12.39 -60.57 27.18
N GLU A 602 -12.33 -59.62 28.11
CA GLU A 602 -13.06 -58.36 28.01
C GLU A 602 -12.38 -57.38 27.06
N VAL A 603 -11.04 -57.30 27.08
CA VAL A 603 -10.27 -56.38 26.20
C VAL A 603 -10.48 -56.72 24.72
N GLU A 604 -10.41 -58.00 24.35
CA GLU A 604 -10.58 -58.44 22.96
C GLU A 604 -12.00 -58.19 22.41
N TYR A 605 -13.00 -58.26 23.29
CA TYR A 605 -14.39 -57.99 22.93
C TYR A 605 -14.59 -56.52 22.53
N TRP A 606 -14.06 -55.59 23.31
CA TRP A 606 -14.18 -54.15 23.04
C TRP A 606 -13.37 -53.71 21.82
N GLU A 607 -12.16 -54.26 21.63
CA GLU A 607 -11.29 -53.96 20.48
C GLU A 607 -11.98 -54.28 19.14
N LYS A 608 -12.56 -55.49 19.02
CA LYS A 608 -13.29 -55.91 17.80
C LYS A 608 -14.56 -55.10 17.58
N SER A 609 -15.27 -54.77 18.66
CA SER A 609 -16.54 -54.06 18.58
C SER A 609 -16.35 -52.60 18.12
N LEU A 610 -15.36 -51.89 18.65
CA LEU A 610 -15.05 -50.52 18.24
C LEU A 610 -14.46 -50.45 16.83
N GLY A 611 -13.64 -51.42 16.42
CA GLY A 611 -13.14 -51.56 15.05
C GLY A 611 -14.25 -51.62 14.00
N TYR A 612 -15.31 -52.36 14.30
CA TYR A 612 -16.45 -52.50 13.39
C TYR A 612 -17.31 -51.22 13.27
N VAL A 613 -17.41 -50.45 14.36
CA VAL A 613 -18.17 -49.18 14.38
C VAL A 613 -17.47 -48.11 13.53
N ALA A 614 -16.13 -48.05 13.55
CA ALA A 614 -15.33 -47.09 12.76
C ALA A 614 -15.65 -47.19 11.26
N GLU A 615 -15.56 -48.41 10.69
CA GLU A 615 -15.73 -48.63 9.26
C GLU A 615 -17.15 -48.25 8.77
N CYS A 616 -18.15 -48.37 9.64
CA CYS A 616 -19.53 -48.05 9.31
C CYS A 616 -19.82 -46.55 9.27
N ILE A 617 -19.11 -45.75 10.06
CA ILE A 617 -19.29 -44.30 10.12
C ILE A 617 -18.64 -43.65 8.89
N GLU A 618 -17.39 -44.02 8.55
CA GLU A 618 -16.66 -43.44 7.41
C GLU A 618 -17.36 -43.67 6.06
N LYS A 619 -17.65 -44.92 5.69
CA LYS A 619 -18.07 -45.27 4.31
C LYS A 619 -19.51 -44.91 3.94
N LYS A 620 -20.39 -44.62 4.91
CA LYS A 620 -21.85 -44.57 4.63
C LYS A 620 -22.59 -43.37 5.22
N VAL A 621 -22.03 -42.70 6.21
CA VAL A 621 -22.69 -41.54 6.84
C VAL A 621 -22.18 -40.24 6.23
N ILE A 622 -20.88 -40.13 5.94
CA ILE A 622 -20.28 -38.92 5.34
C ILE A 622 -20.77 -38.72 3.89
N ASP A 623 -20.65 -39.74 3.04
CA ASP A 623 -21.16 -39.72 1.65
C ASP A 623 -22.66 -39.34 1.56
N LEU A 624 -23.47 -39.80 2.53
CA LEU A 624 -24.91 -39.56 2.58
C LEU A 624 -25.25 -38.17 3.12
N LEU A 625 -24.41 -37.59 3.99
CA LEU A 625 -24.56 -36.22 4.51
C LEU A 625 -24.18 -35.19 3.44
N GLU A 626 -23.13 -35.45 2.66
CA GLU A 626 -22.71 -34.58 1.55
C GLU A 626 -23.76 -34.53 0.44
N THR A 627 -24.28 -35.69 0.00
CA THR A 627 -25.38 -35.72 -0.99
C THR A 627 -26.71 -35.14 -0.49
N GLN A 628 -26.98 -35.17 0.82
CA GLN A 628 -28.18 -34.53 1.39
C GLN A 628 -28.10 -33.01 1.46
N GLN A 629 -26.90 -32.44 1.66
CA GLN A 629 -26.71 -30.97 1.67
C GLN A 629 -27.02 -30.33 0.31
N GLU A 630 -26.79 -31.03 -0.80
CA GLU A 630 -27.05 -30.53 -2.15
C GLU A 630 -28.54 -30.57 -2.56
N PHE A 631 -29.30 -31.58 -2.13
CA PHE A 631 -30.69 -31.80 -2.61
C PHE A 631 -31.79 -31.11 -1.79
N ASP A 632 -31.61 -30.91 -0.49
CA ASP A 632 -32.65 -30.36 0.40
C ASP A 632 -33.07 -28.89 0.16
N PRO A 633 -32.19 -27.98 -0.31
CA PRO A 633 -32.57 -26.63 -0.72
C PRO A 633 -33.53 -26.65 -1.93
N ILE A 634 -33.30 -27.58 -2.88
CA ILE A 634 -34.02 -27.71 -4.15
C ILE A 634 -35.48 -28.15 -3.93
N ASP A 635 -35.70 -29.17 -3.10
CA ASP A 635 -37.06 -29.68 -2.79
C ASP A 635 -37.92 -28.65 -2.02
N THR A 636 -37.26 -27.77 -1.25
CA THR A 636 -37.93 -26.73 -0.45
C THR A 636 -38.33 -25.51 -1.28
N TYR A 637 -37.49 -25.10 -2.23
CA TYR A 637 -37.81 -24.05 -3.20
C TYR A 637 -39.00 -24.44 -4.08
N CYS A 638 -39.03 -25.71 -4.54
CA CYS A 638 -40.15 -26.27 -5.29
C CYS A 638 -41.46 -26.25 -4.50
N LYS A 639 -41.43 -26.59 -3.21
CA LYS A 639 -42.62 -26.50 -2.32
C LYS A 639 -43.11 -25.07 -2.10
N ARG A 640 -42.22 -24.06 -2.07
CA ARG A 640 -42.56 -22.64 -1.88
C ARG A 640 -43.20 -22.00 -3.12
N ASN A 641 -42.73 -22.38 -4.32
CA ASN A 641 -43.15 -21.76 -5.58
C ASN A 641 -44.18 -22.57 -6.39
N LEU A 642 -44.58 -23.74 -5.90
CA LEU A 642 -45.62 -24.59 -6.49
C LEU A 642 -46.99 -23.87 -6.64
N VAL A 643 -47.28 -22.85 -5.83
CA VAL A 643 -48.53 -22.06 -5.97
C VAL A 643 -48.51 -21.16 -7.22
N LYS A 644 -47.33 -20.69 -7.68
CA LYS A 644 -47.21 -19.88 -8.92
C LYS A 644 -47.07 -20.74 -10.19
N LEU A 645 -46.61 -21.99 -10.07
CA LEU A 645 -46.54 -22.95 -11.19
C LEU A 645 -47.85 -23.72 -11.42
N GLN A 646 -48.84 -23.63 -10.52
CA GLN A 646 -50.17 -24.21 -10.73
C GLN A 646 -50.99 -23.58 -11.87
N GLN A 647 -50.51 -22.49 -12.48
CA GLN A 647 -51.16 -21.88 -13.64
C GLN A 647 -50.66 -22.41 -15.00
N SER A 648 -49.60 -23.24 -15.06
CA SER A 648 -49.25 -23.95 -16.29
C SER A 648 -49.86 -25.35 -16.29
N LYS A 649 -50.85 -25.57 -17.16
CA LYS A 649 -51.58 -26.84 -17.37
C LYS A 649 -50.70 -27.99 -17.94
N MET A 650 -49.39 -27.98 -17.76
CA MET A 650 -48.46 -28.87 -18.49
C MET A 650 -47.50 -29.65 -17.57
N ILE A 651 -47.95 -30.12 -16.41
CA ILE A 651 -47.26 -31.21 -15.70
C ILE A 651 -48.32 -32.11 -15.05
N GLY A 652 -48.77 -33.12 -15.80
CA GLY A 652 -49.46 -34.27 -15.23
C GLY A 652 -48.44 -35.16 -14.53
N GLY A 653 -48.77 -35.64 -13.32
CA GLY A 653 -47.98 -36.69 -12.67
C GLY A 653 -47.75 -36.61 -11.17
N LYS A 654 -48.71 -36.15 -10.35
CA LYS A 654 -48.72 -36.54 -8.93
C LYS A 654 -49.01 -38.05 -8.84
N ASN A 655 -48.00 -38.92 -8.92
CA ASN A 655 -47.95 -40.30 -8.37
C ASN A 655 -46.89 -41.17 -9.09
N SER A 656 -45.60 -41.03 -8.76
CA SER A 656 -44.67 -42.16 -8.93
C SER A 656 -44.83 -43.12 -7.73
N PRO A 657 -45.24 -44.39 -7.93
CA PRO A 657 -45.45 -45.36 -6.84
C PRO A 657 -44.16 -45.78 -6.13
N TYR A 658 -43.00 -45.57 -6.76
CA TYR A 658 -41.71 -46.05 -6.27
C TYR A 658 -41.17 -45.22 -5.09
N GLY A 659 -41.27 -43.89 -5.16
CA GLY A 659 -40.76 -43.00 -4.09
C GLY A 659 -41.52 -43.08 -2.77
N LYS A 660 -42.84 -43.33 -2.82
CA LYS A 660 -43.68 -43.46 -1.62
C LYS A 660 -43.53 -44.82 -0.93
N LYS A 661 -43.42 -45.92 -1.68
CA LYS A 661 -43.22 -47.26 -1.11
C LYS A 661 -41.83 -47.41 -0.49
N PHE A 662 -40.79 -46.86 -1.11
CA PHE A 662 -39.43 -46.92 -0.57
C PHE A 662 -39.27 -46.02 0.67
N LYS A 663 -39.74 -44.77 0.64
CA LYS A 663 -39.73 -43.88 1.84
C LYS A 663 -40.52 -44.47 3.00
N ALA A 664 -41.68 -45.08 2.76
CA ALA A 664 -42.48 -45.68 3.84
C ALA A 664 -41.85 -46.98 4.39
N ALA A 665 -41.31 -47.85 3.53
CA ALA A 665 -40.67 -49.10 3.94
C ALA A 665 -39.34 -48.85 4.68
N PHE A 666 -38.52 -47.90 4.20
CA PHE A 666 -37.26 -47.51 4.83
C PHE A 666 -37.51 -46.80 6.17
N ARG A 667 -38.48 -45.88 6.25
CA ARG A 667 -38.89 -45.21 7.49
C ARG A 667 -39.43 -46.20 8.53
N THR A 668 -40.25 -47.18 8.12
CA THR A 668 -40.79 -48.19 9.04
C THR A 668 -39.70 -49.17 9.52
N ALA A 669 -38.74 -49.51 8.65
CA ALA A 669 -37.66 -50.44 8.97
C ALA A 669 -36.59 -49.79 9.87
N CYS A 670 -36.19 -48.54 9.59
CA CYS A 670 -35.26 -47.78 10.43
C CYS A 670 -35.89 -47.44 11.79
N CYS A 671 -37.14 -46.97 11.83
CA CYS A 671 -37.80 -46.68 13.11
C CYS A 671 -37.98 -47.93 13.98
N ARG A 672 -38.30 -49.11 13.42
CA ARG A 672 -38.39 -50.35 14.20
C ARG A 672 -37.04 -50.87 14.69
N ALA A 673 -35.96 -50.70 13.92
CA ALA A 673 -34.61 -51.11 14.31
C ALA A 673 -34.01 -50.20 15.40
N ILE A 674 -34.31 -48.90 15.34
CA ILE A 674 -33.85 -47.91 16.33
C ILE A 674 -34.56 -48.10 17.69
N TYR A 675 -35.86 -48.38 17.68
CA TYR A 675 -36.61 -48.66 18.91
C TYR A 675 -36.27 -50.02 19.56
N SER A 676 -35.68 -50.97 18.83
CA SER A 676 -35.34 -52.29 19.36
C SER A 676 -33.90 -52.42 19.85
N HIS A 677 -33.07 -51.37 19.77
CA HIS A 677 -31.64 -51.38 20.14
C HIS A 677 -30.83 -52.55 19.52
N ASP A 678 -31.25 -53.02 18.34
CA ASP A 678 -30.69 -54.20 17.67
C ASP A 678 -29.86 -53.77 16.45
N TRP A 679 -28.63 -53.33 16.71
CA TRP A 679 -27.71 -52.74 15.73
C TRP A 679 -27.39 -53.67 14.56
N ASN A 680 -27.34 -54.98 14.81
CA ASN A 680 -27.11 -56.00 13.77
C ASN A 680 -28.19 -55.98 12.68
N LYS A 681 -29.42 -55.60 13.02
CA LYS A 681 -30.56 -55.53 12.10
C LYS A 681 -30.54 -54.27 11.23
N LEU A 682 -30.07 -53.15 11.78
CA LEU A 682 -29.85 -51.90 11.04
C LEU A 682 -28.74 -52.07 9.99
N LEU A 683 -27.67 -52.75 10.39
CA LEU A 683 -26.52 -53.11 9.55
C LEU A 683 -26.89 -54.03 8.37
N TYR A 684 -27.79 -55.00 8.59
CA TYR A 684 -28.31 -55.86 7.54
C TYR A 684 -29.14 -55.10 6.48
N LEU A 685 -29.92 -54.09 6.92
CA LEU A 685 -30.76 -53.28 6.04
C LEU A 685 -29.94 -52.29 5.19
N LEU A 686 -28.89 -51.70 5.77
CA LEU A 686 -27.94 -50.82 5.06
C LEU A 686 -27.10 -51.55 4.00
N LYS A 687 -27.07 -52.89 4.02
CA LYS A 687 -26.38 -53.74 3.04
C LYS A 687 -27.16 -53.91 1.71
N LYS A 688 -28.44 -53.50 1.66
CA LYS A 688 -29.36 -53.72 0.51
C LYS A 688 -29.69 -52.46 -0.33
N CYS A 689 -29.11 -51.29 -0.06
CA CYS A 689 -29.33 -50.09 -0.91
C CYS A 689 -28.54 -50.20 -2.24
N PRO A 690 -29.14 -49.92 -3.41
CA PRO A 690 -28.44 -49.95 -4.69
C PRO A 690 -27.66 -48.65 -4.96
N PRO A 691 -26.66 -48.65 -5.87
CA PRO A 691 -25.86 -47.47 -6.25
C PRO A 691 -26.65 -46.53 -7.18
N TRP A 692 -26.42 -45.22 -7.04
CA TRP A 692 -27.27 -44.12 -7.52
C TRP A 692 -26.96 -43.63 -8.95
N GLU A 693 -26.11 -44.33 -9.72
CA GLU A 693 -25.54 -43.78 -10.96
C GLU A 693 -26.44 -43.89 -12.21
N HIS A 694 -27.53 -44.65 -12.19
CA HIS A 694 -28.22 -45.05 -13.45
C HIS A 694 -29.51 -44.31 -13.85
N ASP A 695 -30.04 -43.37 -13.05
CA ASP A 695 -31.38 -42.79 -13.28
C ASP A 695 -31.42 -41.39 -13.96
N TRP A 696 -30.31 -40.91 -14.53
CA TRP A 696 -30.22 -39.56 -15.15
C TRP A 696 -30.90 -39.39 -16.53
N LYS A 697 -31.83 -40.26 -16.94
CA LYS A 697 -32.40 -40.25 -18.31
C LYS A 697 -33.62 -39.34 -18.53
N ASP A 698 -34.26 -38.80 -17.50
CA ASP A 698 -35.42 -37.90 -17.66
C ASP A 698 -35.01 -36.41 -17.65
N VAL A 699 -34.40 -35.99 -18.75
CA VAL A 699 -33.78 -34.67 -19.00
C VAL A 699 -34.80 -33.50 -19.07
N ASN A 700 -36.11 -33.74 -19.06
CA ASN A 700 -37.10 -32.66 -19.22
C ASN A 700 -37.40 -31.87 -17.94
N GLU A 701 -37.21 -32.43 -16.75
CA GLU A 701 -37.36 -31.66 -15.50
C GLU A 701 -36.11 -30.81 -15.20
N ALA A 702 -34.91 -31.31 -15.49
CA ALA A 702 -33.67 -30.56 -15.40
C ALA A 702 -33.70 -29.28 -16.27
N ALA A 703 -34.31 -29.32 -17.45
CA ALA A 703 -34.50 -28.15 -18.31
C ALA A 703 -35.44 -27.09 -17.71
N LEU A 704 -36.46 -27.51 -16.93
CA LEU A 704 -37.35 -26.64 -16.16
C LEU A 704 -36.65 -26.06 -14.93
N TYR A 705 -35.79 -26.84 -14.28
CA TYR A 705 -34.92 -26.39 -13.18
C TYR A 705 -33.86 -25.39 -13.65
N VAL A 706 -33.24 -25.61 -14.80
CA VAL A 706 -32.32 -24.64 -15.45
C VAL A 706 -33.08 -23.38 -15.86
N ARG A 707 -34.34 -23.48 -16.30
CA ARG A 707 -35.21 -22.32 -16.56
C ARG A 707 -35.56 -21.55 -15.28
N ALA A 708 -35.82 -22.24 -14.17
CA ALA A 708 -36.03 -21.61 -12.87
C ALA A 708 -34.73 -20.99 -12.31
N LEU A 709 -33.58 -21.63 -12.55
CA LEU A 709 -32.24 -21.11 -12.26
C LEU A 709 -31.95 -19.86 -13.09
N LEU A 710 -32.29 -19.84 -14.39
CA LEU A 710 -32.16 -18.68 -15.27
C LEU A 710 -33.08 -17.54 -14.84
N ILE A 711 -34.34 -17.83 -14.50
CA ILE A 711 -35.28 -16.81 -13.99
C ILE A 711 -34.82 -16.24 -12.64
N LEU A 712 -34.20 -17.02 -11.76
CA LEU A 712 -33.62 -16.55 -10.48
C LEU A 712 -32.31 -15.80 -10.67
N LEU A 713 -31.41 -16.29 -11.54
CA LEU A 713 -30.18 -15.61 -11.92
C LEU A 713 -30.48 -14.22 -12.51
N MET A 714 -31.58 -14.05 -13.23
CA MET A 714 -32.02 -12.75 -13.78
C MET A 714 -32.41 -11.70 -12.73
N TYR A 715 -32.65 -12.07 -11.47
CA TYR A 715 -33.07 -11.10 -10.43
C TYR A 715 -31.92 -10.51 -9.62
N HIS A 716 -30.70 -11.06 -9.71
CA HIS A 716 -29.55 -10.53 -8.98
C HIS A 716 -28.39 -10.22 -9.94
N PRO A 717 -28.34 -8.99 -10.47
CA PRO A 717 -27.39 -8.58 -11.50
C PRO A 717 -25.92 -8.58 -11.06
N THR A 718 -25.65 -8.11 -9.84
CA THR A 718 -24.30 -7.97 -9.27
C THR A 718 -23.59 -9.31 -9.03
N SER A 719 -24.36 -10.39 -8.86
CA SER A 719 -23.86 -11.75 -8.65
C SER A 719 -23.52 -12.50 -9.93
N GLN A 720 -24.22 -12.22 -11.02
CA GLN A 720 -23.88 -12.75 -12.33
C GLN A 720 -22.53 -12.19 -12.83
N ALA A 721 -22.22 -10.93 -12.47
CA ALA A 721 -21.00 -10.23 -12.87
C ALA A 721 -19.70 -10.84 -12.33
N LEU A 722 -19.79 -11.77 -11.36
CA LEU A 722 -18.63 -12.36 -10.69
C LEU A 722 -18.46 -13.86 -10.92
N GLY A 723 -19.41 -14.55 -11.55
CA GLY A 723 -19.37 -16.02 -11.70
C GLY A 723 -19.44 -16.82 -10.37
N LEU A 724 -19.40 -16.16 -9.22
CA LEU A 724 -19.22 -16.75 -7.89
C LEU A 724 -20.43 -17.50 -7.33
N PHE A 725 -21.56 -17.50 -8.03
CA PHE A 725 -22.79 -18.02 -7.44
C PHE A 725 -22.89 -19.55 -7.48
N ASN A 726 -22.18 -20.26 -8.37
CA ASN A 726 -22.32 -21.72 -8.45
C ASN A 726 -21.97 -22.44 -7.12
N GLU A 727 -20.95 -22.00 -6.39
CA GLU A 727 -20.54 -22.62 -5.13
C GLU A 727 -21.39 -22.17 -3.93
N TYR A 728 -21.89 -20.93 -3.93
CA TYR A 728 -22.58 -20.33 -2.77
C TYR A 728 -24.10 -20.21 -2.92
N LEU A 729 -24.66 -20.67 -4.05
CA LEU A 729 -26.11 -20.66 -4.33
C LEU A 729 -26.91 -21.40 -3.25
N HIS A 730 -26.35 -22.51 -2.76
CA HIS A 730 -26.97 -23.33 -1.72
C HIS A 730 -27.17 -22.55 -0.41
N LEU A 731 -26.23 -21.66 -0.06
CA LEU A 731 -26.28 -20.82 1.14
C LEU A 731 -27.37 -19.74 1.03
N VAL A 732 -27.45 -19.07 -0.12
CA VAL A 732 -28.49 -18.05 -0.39
C VAL A 732 -29.89 -18.67 -0.40
N TRP A 733 -30.04 -19.87 -0.97
CA TRP A 733 -31.31 -20.58 -1.03
C TRP A 733 -31.73 -21.24 0.29
N SER A 734 -30.78 -21.66 1.12
CA SER A 734 -31.04 -22.29 2.42
C SER A 734 -31.12 -21.30 3.58
N CYS A 735 -30.84 -20.02 3.33
CA CYS A 735 -30.83 -18.94 4.33
C CYS A 735 -32.06 -18.97 5.24
N ARG A 736 -31.85 -19.41 6.48
CA ARG A 736 -32.87 -19.50 7.53
C ARG A 736 -32.35 -18.96 8.85
N SER A 737 -31.10 -19.28 9.17
CA SER A 737 -30.47 -18.88 10.42
C SER A 737 -29.86 -17.49 10.34
N ASP A 738 -29.66 -16.86 11.49
CA ASP A 738 -28.94 -15.60 11.57
C ASP A 738 -27.47 -15.73 11.16
N ASP A 739 -26.89 -16.94 11.28
CA ASP A 739 -25.53 -17.22 10.84
C ASP A 739 -25.45 -17.37 9.32
N ASP A 740 -26.48 -17.92 8.66
CA ASP A 740 -26.58 -17.94 7.19
C ASP A 740 -26.65 -16.51 6.65
N LYS A 741 -27.45 -15.65 7.30
CA LYS A 741 -27.57 -14.23 6.94
C LYS A 741 -26.23 -13.50 7.11
N LYS A 742 -25.49 -13.76 8.19
CA LYS A 742 -24.14 -13.22 8.38
C LYS A 742 -23.17 -13.74 7.33
N ALA A 743 -23.23 -15.02 6.98
CA ALA A 743 -22.37 -15.62 5.96
C ALA A 743 -22.65 -15.03 4.56
N ILE A 744 -23.93 -14.86 4.20
CA ILE A 744 -24.33 -14.21 2.94
C ILE A 744 -23.90 -12.75 2.92
N LEU A 745 -24.10 -12.01 4.01
CA LEU A 745 -23.62 -10.63 4.12
C LEU A 745 -22.10 -10.56 4.02
N LYS A 746 -21.37 -11.47 4.67
CA LYS A 746 -19.91 -11.53 4.60
C LYS A 746 -19.44 -11.80 3.17
N ILE A 747 -20.06 -12.75 2.45
CA ILE A 747 -19.69 -13.10 1.07
C ILE A 747 -20.10 -12.00 0.08
N MET A 748 -21.34 -11.52 0.13
CA MET A 748 -21.86 -10.56 -0.86
C MET A 748 -21.32 -9.14 -0.67
N LEU A 749 -20.85 -8.78 0.53
CA LEU A 749 -20.30 -7.46 0.83
C LEU A 749 -18.77 -7.41 0.76
N THR A 750 -18.05 -8.52 0.90
CA THR A 750 -16.61 -8.57 0.59
C THR A 750 -16.32 -8.45 -0.92
N LEU A 751 -17.35 -8.58 -1.76
CA LEU A 751 -17.22 -8.53 -3.22
C LEU A 751 -17.08 -7.13 -3.84
N PRO A 752 -17.77 -6.09 -3.37
CA PRO A 752 -17.25 -4.74 -3.51
C PRO A 752 -16.00 -4.64 -2.64
N GLU A 753 -14.85 -4.43 -3.29
CA GLU A 753 -13.46 -4.46 -2.80
C GLU A 753 -13.13 -3.73 -1.47
N LYS A 754 -14.11 -3.22 -0.73
CA LYS A 754 -13.94 -2.44 0.50
C LYS A 754 -15.07 -2.55 1.53
N LEU A 755 -16.03 -3.47 1.44
CA LEU A 755 -17.11 -3.62 2.44
C LEU A 755 -16.86 -4.86 3.33
N ASN A 756 -16.16 -4.68 4.45
CA ASN A 756 -15.80 -5.80 5.34
C ASN A 756 -17.00 -6.41 6.09
N GLY A 757 -18.13 -5.71 6.12
CA GLY A 757 -19.37 -6.25 6.67
C GLY A 757 -20.46 -5.21 6.90
N VAL A 758 -21.63 -5.70 7.31
CA VAL A 758 -22.74 -4.89 7.82
C VAL A 758 -22.88 -5.18 9.30
N THR A 759 -22.99 -4.14 10.13
CA THR A 759 -23.17 -4.31 11.57
C THR A 759 -24.55 -4.92 11.82
N TYR A 760 -24.57 -6.17 12.27
CA TYR A 760 -25.78 -6.90 12.56
C TYR A 760 -26.35 -6.47 13.92
N GLY A 761 -27.52 -5.84 13.89
CA GLY A 761 -28.30 -5.56 15.09
C GLY A 761 -29.11 -6.79 15.46
N ARG A 762 -28.88 -7.35 16.67
CA ARG A 762 -29.51 -8.60 17.12
C ARG A 762 -30.99 -8.66 16.77
N TYR A 763 -31.83 -7.70 17.19
CA TYR A 763 -33.24 -7.64 16.82
C TYR A 763 -33.81 -6.21 16.86
N ASN A 764 -34.83 -5.91 16.04
CA ASN A 764 -35.71 -4.75 16.23
C ASN A 764 -36.65 -4.98 17.44
N ALA A 765 -37.48 -3.99 17.79
CA ALA A 765 -38.45 -4.10 18.90
C ALA A 765 -39.45 -5.27 18.77
N LEU A 766 -39.51 -5.92 17.60
CA LEU A 766 -40.38 -7.05 17.27
C LEU A 766 -39.61 -8.38 17.14
N GLY A 767 -38.32 -8.45 17.49
CA GLY A 767 -37.56 -9.71 17.43
C GLY A 767 -37.06 -10.08 16.04
N VAL A 768 -36.97 -9.14 15.09
CA VAL A 768 -36.55 -9.39 13.69
C VAL A 768 -35.12 -8.88 13.45
N PRO A 769 -34.25 -9.66 12.78
CA PRO A 769 -32.86 -9.26 12.58
C PRO A 769 -32.71 -8.10 11.60
N VAL A 770 -31.78 -7.20 11.90
CA VAL A 770 -31.60 -5.95 11.14
C VAL A 770 -30.14 -5.60 10.87
N ALA A 771 -29.88 -4.97 9.74
CA ALA A 771 -28.64 -4.26 9.46
C ALA A 771 -28.68 -2.87 10.11
N LYS A 772 -27.63 -2.49 10.86
CA LYS A 772 -27.49 -1.20 11.58
C LYS A 772 -26.51 -0.22 10.95
N ALA A 773 -25.43 -0.71 10.34
CA ALA A 773 -24.46 0.12 9.66
C ALA A 773 -23.75 -0.63 8.53
N MET A 774 -23.12 0.11 7.62
CA MET A 774 -22.17 -0.39 6.62
C MET A 774 -20.74 -0.17 7.14
N LEU A 775 -19.91 -1.21 7.10
CA LEU A 775 -18.53 -1.19 7.57
C LEU A 775 -17.58 -1.42 6.40
N SER A 776 -16.59 -0.55 6.25
CA SER A 776 -15.52 -0.71 5.27
C SER A 776 -14.36 -1.55 5.80
N GLU A 777 -13.55 -2.10 4.89
CA GLU A 777 -12.29 -2.82 5.22
C GLU A 777 -11.30 -1.96 6.00
N ASP A 778 -11.30 -0.66 5.71
CA ASP A 778 -10.44 0.32 6.38
C ASP A 778 -10.90 0.61 7.83
N GLY A 779 -12.05 0.06 8.24
CA GLY A 779 -12.65 0.21 9.57
C GLY A 779 -13.62 1.41 9.70
N GLU A 780 -13.85 2.16 8.62
CA GLU A 780 -14.84 3.25 8.60
C GLU A 780 -16.26 2.67 8.62
N CYS A 781 -17.12 3.24 9.46
CA CYS A 781 -18.51 2.82 9.67
C CYS A 781 -19.47 3.95 9.31
N ILE A 782 -20.53 3.65 8.56
CA ILE A 782 -21.64 4.58 8.29
C ILE A 782 -22.94 3.94 8.72
N GLU A 783 -23.64 4.57 9.66
CA GLU A 783 -24.92 4.06 10.16
C GLU A 783 -26.04 4.20 9.12
N TRP A 784 -26.96 3.24 9.11
CA TRP A 784 -28.17 3.33 8.31
C TRP A 784 -29.11 4.35 8.93
N LYS A 785 -29.70 5.22 8.10
CA LYS A 785 -30.77 6.13 8.54
C LYS A 785 -31.97 5.37 9.11
N TYR A 786 -32.28 4.22 8.50
CA TYR A 786 -33.30 3.28 8.96
C TYR A 786 -32.70 1.88 8.92
N ASN A 787 -32.83 1.14 10.02
CA ASN A 787 -32.35 -0.24 10.10
C ASN A 787 -33.01 -1.10 9.00
N VAL A 788 -32.20 -1.76 8.18
CA VAL A 788 -32.72 -2.62 7.09
C VAL A 788 -33.11 -3.96 7.67
N ILE A 789 -34.35 -4.38 7.45
CA ILE A 789 -34.87 -5.65 7.94
C ILE A 789 -34.31 -6.79 7.08
N LEU A 790 -33.67 -7.76 7.72
CA LEU A 790 -33.05 -8.93 7.08
C LEU A 790 -33.98 -10.14 7.21
N ASP A 791 -35.21 -9.99 6.75
CA ASP A 791 -36.25 -11.02 6.85
C ASP A 791 -36.87 -11.33 5.48
N GLY A 792 -37.30 -12.58 5.30
CA GLY A 792 -37.76 -13.08 4.01
C GLY A 792 -36.65 -13.49 3.03
N PRO A 793 -36.96 -13.63 1.73
CA PRO A 793 -36.02 -14.08 0.71
C PRO A 793 -34.78 -13.19 0.61
N ALA A 794 -33.60 -13.82 0.48
CA ALA A 794 -32.31 -13.15 0.46
C ALA A 794 -32.25 -12.00 -0.55
N GLU A 795 -32.77 -12.24 -1.74
CA GLU A 795 -32.75 -11.34 -2.87
C GLU A 795 -33.50 -10.03 -2.59
N VAL A 796 -34.59 -10.10 -1.82
CA VAL A 796 -35.44 -8.94 -1.55
C VAL A 796 -34.73 -7.98 -0.58
N TRP A 797 -34.18 -8.49 0.51
CA TRP A 797 -33.49 -7.63 1.47
C TRP A 797 -32.10 -7.19 0.97
N LEU A 798 -31.44 -7.94 0.08
CA LEU A 798 -30.21 -7.48 -0.60
C LEU A 798 -30.46 -6.30 -1.54
N LEU A 799 -31.51 -6.37 -2.37
CA LEU A 799 -31.92 -5.25 -3.23
C LEU A 799 -32.33 -4.02 -2.39
N ASN A 800 -33.02 -4.26 -1.28
CA ASN A 800 -33.36 -3.19 -0.35
C ASN A 800 -32.11 -2.58 0.30
N LEU A 801 -31.13 -3.40 0.69
CA LEU A 801 -29.86 -2.95 1.25
C LEU A 801 -29.07 -2.10 0.25
N GLU A 802 -28.97 -2.52 -1.02
CA GLU A 802 -28.35 -1.73 -2.09
C GLU A 802 -29.06 -0.38 -2.29
N HIS A 803 -30.39 -0.39 -2.31
CA HIS A 803 -31.17 0.84 -2.44
C HIS A 803 -30.95 1.79 -1.27
N VAL A 804 -31.04 1.29 -0.03
CA VAL A 804 -30.83 2.07 1.19
C VAL A 804 -29.39 2.61 1.27
N MET A 805 -28.39 1.87 0.78
CA MET A 805 -26.99 2.34 0.65
C MET A 805 -26.89 3.62 -0.15
N ARG A 806 -27.45 3.61 -1.37
CA ARG A 806 -27.42 4.78 -2.25
C ARG A 806 -28.16 5.97 -1.63
N VAL A 807 -29.31 5.73 -1.00
CA VAL A 807 -30.10 6.78 -0.33
C VAL A 807 -29.36 7.38 0.86
N VAL A 808 -28.80 6.54 1.74
CA VAL A 808 -28.07 7.01 2.93
C VAL A 808 -26.83 7.79 2.54
N LEU A 809 -26.05 7.32 1.55
CA LEU A 809 -24.88 8.07 1.07
C LEU A 809 -25.24 9.40 0.43
N ARG A 810 -26.37 9.47 -0.29
CA ARG A 810 -26.88 10.72 -0.86
C ARG A 810 -27.27 11.72 0.24
N ASP A 811 -28.05 11.27 1.23
CA ASP A 811 -28.45 12.09 2.38
C ASP A 811 -27.22 12.55 3.17
N GLN A 812 -26.27 11.65 3.44
CA GLN A 812 -25.03 11.98 4.13
C GLN A 812 -24.19 12.97 3.34
N LEU A 813 -24.12 12.88 2.00
CA LEU A 813 -23.39 13.86 1.18
C LEU A 813 -24.01 15.27 1.29
N ILE A 814 -25.33 15.39 1.40
CA ILE A 814 -26.02 16.67 1.65
C ILE A 814 -25.55 17.26 2.98
N LEU A 815 -25.51 16.44 4.03
CA LEU A 815 -25.08 16.86 5.37
C LEU A 815 -23.57 17.20 5.40
N THR A 816 -22.70 16.37 4.83
CA THR A 816 -21.26 16.62 4.71
C THR A 816 -20.98 17.95 4.03
N ARG A 817 -21.72 18.26 2.95
CA ARG A 817 -21.58 19.54 2.22
C ARG A 817 -22.08 20.73 3.04
N ALA A 818 -23.21 20.59 3.73
CA ALA A 818 -23.72 21.64 4.60
C ALA A 818 -22.72 21.93 5.75
N ALA A 819 -22.14 20.89 6.34
CA ALA A 819 -21.14 21.02 7.39
C ALA A 819 -19.86 21.70 6.87
N LEU A 820 -19.42 21.37 5.65
CA LEU A 820 -18.22 22.00 5.08
C LEU A 820 -18.37 23.52 4.92
N ARG A 821 -19.58 23.99 4.59
CA ARG A 821 -19.87 25.42 4.49
C ARG A 821 -19.83 26.12 5.86
N LYS A 822 -20.22 25.42 6.93
CA LYS A 822 -20.19 25.94 8.31
C LYS A 822 -18.78 25.90 8.91
N CYS A 823 -18.03 24.81 8.71
CA CYS A 823 -16.70 24.59 9.28
C CYS A 823 -15.56 25.11 8.37
N ARG A 824 -15.75 26.25 7.69
CA ARG A 824 -14.80 26.77 6.69
C ARG A 824 -13.40 27.06 7.26
N TYR A 825 -13.30 27.34 8.55
CA TYR A 825 -12.05 27.64 9.28
C TYR A 825 -11.60 26.50 10.20
N GLN A 826 -12.37 25.42 10.33
CA GLN A 826 -12.09 24.24 11.16
C GLN A 826 -12.05 22.98 10.28
N ARG A 827 -11.16 23.00 9.26
CA ARG A 827 -11.06 21.93 8.26
C ARG A 827 -10.65 20.60 8.87
N GLU A 828 -9.78 20.62 9.89
CA GLU A 828 -9.32 19.44 10.62
C GLU A 828 -10.48 18.69 11.30
N GLN A 829 -11.35 19.41 12.02
CA GLN A 829 -12.54 18.83 12.65
C GLN A 829 -13.50 18.24 11.60
N TRP A 830 -13.72 18.95 10.49
CA TRP A 830 -14.57 18.45 9.42
C TRP A 830 -14.03 17.15 8.78
N ILE A 831 -12.72 17.01 8.61
CA ILE A 831 -12.13 15.76 8.08
C ILE A 831 -12.31 14.60 9.06
N ASN A 832 -12.23 14.89 10.36
CA ASN A 832 -12.43 13.90 11.40
C ASN A 832 -13.87 13.37 11.43
N ASP A 833 -14.84 14.28 11.41
CA ASP A 833 -16.26 13.99 11.67
C ASP A 833 -16.98 13.33 10.48
N TRP A 834 -16.49 13.48 9.25
CA TRP A 834 -17.20 13.03 8.04
C TRP A 834 -16.52 11.85 7.32
N PRO A 835 -17.28 10.94 6.68
CA PRO A 835 -16.72 9.79 5.97
C PRO A 835 -15.77 10.17 4.82
N GLY A 836 -14.76 9.35 4.56
CA GLY A 836 -13.68 9.63 3.60
C GLY A 836 -14.17 9.81 2.17
N GLN A 837 -14.98 8.87 1.66
CA GLN A 837 -15.57 8.95 0.32
C GLN A 837 -16.35 10.26 0.10
N LEU A 838 -17.21 10.61 1.07
CA LEU A 838 -18.04 11.82 0.99
C LEU A 838 -17.21 13.09 1.16
N GLY A 839 -16.18 13.05 2.01
CA GLY A 839 -15.22 14.14 2.18
C GLY A 839 -14.46 14.46 0.89
N ILE A 840 -14.02 13.43 0.15
CA ILE A 840 -13.36 13.59 -1.16
C ILE A 840 -14.33 14.21 -2.18
N THR A 841 -15.52 13.64 -2.34
CA THR A 841 -16.53 14.13 -3.29
C THR A 841 -16.95 15.57 -2.95
N CYS A 842 -17.17 15.87 -1.68
CA CYS A 842 -17.51 17.22 -1.24
C CYS A 842 -16.38 18.23 -1.50
N SER A 843 -15.12 17.82 -1.34
CA SER A 843 -13.96 18.66 -1.66
C SER A 843 -13.89 18.95 -3.16
N LYS A 844 -14.14 17.94 -4.02
CA LYS A 844 -14.23 18.12 -5.48
C LYS A 844 -15.39 19.03 -5.90
N ILE A 845 -16.56 18.91 -5.27
CA ILE A 845 -17.71 19.82 -5.52
C ILE A 845 -17.35 21.25 -5.14
N GLN A 846 -16.75 21.44 -3.96
CA GLN A 846 -16.35 22.76 -3.48
C GLN A 846 -15.28 23.39 -4.37
N TRP A 847 -14.27 22.62 -4.77
CA TRP A 847 -13.24 23.06 -5.71
C TRP A 847 -13.84 23.44 -7.06
N THR A 848 -14.73 22.61 -7.62
CA THR A 848 -15.43 22.89 -8.87
C THR A 848 -16.20 24.21 -8.78
N SER A 849 -16.97 24.41 -7.72
CA SER A 849 -17.71 25.66 -7.52
C SER A 849 -16.80 26.88 -7.35
N ASP A 850 -15.68 26.75 -6.64
CA ASP A 850 -14.74 27.85 -6.42
C ASP A 850 -13.98 28.21 -7.72
N CYS A 851 -13.57 27.22 -8.52
CA CYS A 851 -12.97 27.43 -9.83
C CYS A 851 -13.95 28.08 -10.81
N THR A 852 -15.17 27.55 -10.96
CA THR A 852 -16.18 28.13 -11.86
C THR A 852 -16.51 29.58 -11.49
N ARG A 853 -16.66 29.90 -10.19
CA ARG A 853 -16.90 31.28 -9.74
C ARG A 853 -15.69 32.18 -9.99
N THR A 854 -14.48 31.65 -9.82
CA THR A 854 -13.24 32.41 -10.02
C THR A 854 -13.02 32.71 -11.50
N LEU A 855 -13.25 31.74 -12.39
CA LEU A 855 -13.19 31.94 -13.84
C LEU A 855 -14.25 32.92 -14.31
N ALA A 856 -15.51 32.83 -13.84
CA ALA A 856 -16.52 33.83 -14.15
C ALA A 856 -16.12 35.25 -13.71
N ARG A 857 -15.40 35.39 -12.58
CA ARG A 857 -14.84 36.69 -12.15
C ARG A 857 -13.66 37.12 -13.01
N CYS A 858 -12.79 36.19 -13.44
CA CYS A 858 -11.71 36.49 -14.37
C CYS A 858 -12.25 37.00 -15.71
N ASP A 859 -13.34 36.43 -16.19
CA ASP A 859 -14.04 36.84 -17.41
C ASP A 859 -14.66 38.24 -17.26
N ILE A 860 -15.36 38.50 -16.15
CA ILE A 860 -15.95 39.84 -15.90
C ILE A 860 -14.88 40.91 -15.72
N MET A 861 -13.81 40.62 -14.97
CA MET A 861 -12.76 41.58 -14.64
C MET A 861 -11.70 41.70 -15.73
N GLN A 862 -11.68 40.78 -16.71
CA GLN A 862 -10.60 40.61 -17.68
C GLN A 862 -9.21 40.55 -17.02
N GLU A 863 -9.12 39.92 -15.85
CA GLU A 863 -7.87 39.76 -15.10
C GLU A 863 -7.70 38.34 -14.55
N LYS A 864 -6.47 37.80 -14.58
CA LYS A 864 -6.12 36.50 -13.96
C LYS A 864 -5.82 36.55 -12.45
N LYS A 865 -5.87 37.72 -11.81
CA LYS A 865 -5.59 37.88 -10.35
C LYS A 865 -6.49 37.02 -9.45
N PRO A 866 -7.80 36.83 -9.74
CA PRO A 866 -8.65 35.95 -8.94
C PRO A 866 -8.14 34.50 -8.85
N LEU A 867 -7.59 33.93 -9.94
CA LEU A 867 -6.99 32.59 -9.93
C LEU A 867 -5.78 32.50 -8.99
N LYS A 868 -4.93 33.53 -8.96
CA LYS A 868 -3.81 33.60 -8.01
C LYS A 868 -4.28 33.61 -6.55
N LYS A 869 -5.40 34.28 -6.25
CA LYS A 869 -6.02 34.26 -4.91
C LYS A 869 -6.59 32.88 -4.58
N LEU A 870 -7.23 32.21 -5.53
CA LEU A 870 -7.74 30.85 -5.36
C LEU A 870 -6.59 29.85 -5.09
N ARG A 871 -5.49 29.95 -5.83
CA ARG A 871 -4.27 29.15 -5.59
C ARG A 871 -3.74 29.30 -4.17
N LYS A 872 -3.66 30.54 -3.66
CA LYS A 872 -3.25 30.80 -2.26
C LYS A 872 -4.17 30.13 -1.25
N LYS A 873 -5.49 30.14 -1.50
CA LYS A 873 -6.48 29.46 -0.66
C LYS A 873 -6.29 27.94 -0.67
N GLN A 874 -5.99 27.34 -1.83
CA GLN A 874 -5.69 25.90 -1.92
C GLN A 874 -4.40 25.53 -1.19
N ASN A 875 -3.34 26.34 -1.30
CA ASN A 875 -2.11 26.10 -0.55
C ASN A 875 -2.33 26.11 0.98
N LEU A 876 -3.25 26.92 1.49
CA LEU A 876 -3.59 26.92 2.92
C LEU A 876 -4.30 25.62 3.36
N ILE A 877 -5.19 25.09 2.51
CA ILE A 877 -5.85 23.79 2.75
C ILE A 877 -4.81 22.67 2.74
N LEU A 878 -3.88 22.68 1.77
CA LEU A 878 -2.78 21.72 1.71
C LEU A 878 -1.84 21.80 2.92
N ALA A 879 -1.50 23.00 3.39
CA ALA A 879 -0.70 23.17 4.60
C ALA A 879 -1.40 22.58 5.84
N THR A 880 -2.74 22.70 5.91
CA THR A 880 -3.54 22.09 6.99
C THR A 880 -3.47 20.56 6.91
N LEU A 881 -3.66 19.97 5.72
CA LEU A 881 -3.57 18.53 5.50
C LEU A 881 -2.16 17.98 5.79
N GLN A 882 -1.12 18.71 5.37
CA GLN A 882 0.27 18.37 5.65
C GLN A 882 0.57 18.39 7.16
N ALA A 883 0.07 19.40 7.88
CA ALA A 883 0.20 19.46 9.33
C ALA A 883 -0.50 18.29 10.01
N MET A 884 -1.72 17.93 9.58
CA MET A 884 -2.43 16.75 10.09
C MET A 884 -1.69 15.45 9.80
N SER A 885 -1.12 15.29 8.59
CA SER A 885 -0.38 14.08 8.21
C SER A 885 0.90 13.86 9.00
N ARG A 886 1.48 14.93 9.58
CA ARG A 886 2.68 14.86 10.44
C ARG A 886 2.36 14.55 11.91
N LYS A 887 1.11 14.74 12.34
CA LYS A 887 0.65 14.37 13.69
C LYS A 887 0.45 12.85 13.79
N GLU A 888 0.53 12.33 15.00
CA GLU A 888 0.09 10.95 15.28
C GLU A 888 -1.44 10.86 15.21
N ILE A 889 -1.93 10.42 14.05
CA ILE A 889 -3.36 10.18 13.78
C ILE A 889 -3.64 8.69 13.54
N GLY A 890 -4.83 8.25 13.94
CA GLY A 890 -5.29 6.86 13.76
C GLY A 890 -5.43 6.44 12.28
N LYS A 891 -5.48 5.12 12.04
CA LYS A 891 -5.44 4.51 10.69
C LYS A 891 -6.49 5.10 9.73
N ILE A 892 -7.76 5.17 10.15
CA ILE A 892 -8.88 5.68 9.33
C ILE A 892 -8.62 7.14 8.94
N LEU A 893 -8.28 7.99 9.92
CA LEU A 893 -8.04 9.41 9.68
C LEU A 893 -6.83 9.62 8.76
N ARG A 894 -5.77 8.81 8.91
CA ARG A 894 -4.60 8.83 8.03
C ARG A 894 -4.97 8.50 6.59
N CYS A 895 -5.79 7.47 6.36
CA CYS A 895 -6.30 7.14 5.03
C CYS A 895 -7.11 8.30 4.42
N LYS A 896 -7.97 8.97 5.23
CA LYS A 896 -8.76 10.13 4.76
C LYS A 896 -7.86 11.29 4.33
N VAL A 897 -6.88 11.62 5.19
CA VAL A 897 -5.93 12.72 4.94
C VAL A 897 -5.09 12.44 3.70
N ASN A 898 -4.57 11.22 3.54
CA ASN A 898 -3.78 10.85 2.37
C ASN A 898 -4.58 10.95 1.06
N ALA A 899 -5.80 10.42 1.03
CA ALA A 899 -6.66 10.51 -0.14
C ALA A 899 -7.03 11.96 -0.49
N LEU A 900 -7.34 12.80 0.51
CA LEU A 900 -7.58 14.22 0.32
C LEU A 900 -6.33 14.99 -0.13
N CYS A 901 -5.14 14.66 0.39
CA CYS A 901 -3.88 15.25 -0.05
C CYS A 901 -3.67 15.07 -1.55
N VAL A 902 -3.81 13.85 -2.07
CA VAL A 902 -3.65 13.55 -3.50
C VAL A 902 -4.62 14.39 -4.35
N ILE A 903 -5.89 14.46 -3.93
CA ILE A 903 -6.92 15.20 -4.65
C ILE A 903 -6.70 16.72 -4.60
N GLU A 904 -6.30 17.28 -3.46
CA GLU A 904 -6.06 18.71 -3.28
C GLU A 904 -4.75 19.17 -3.97
N ILE A 905 -3.72 18.30 -4.03
CA ILE A 905 -2.48 18.52 -4.79
C ILE A 905 -2.81 18.72 -6.27
N HIS A 906 -3.51 17.75 -6.87
CA HIS A 906 -3.96 17.86 -8.26
C HIS A 906 -4.86 19.09 -8.48
N SER A 907 -5.77 19.39 -7.54
CA SER A 907 -6.65 20.55 -7.62
C SER A 907 -5.88 21.89 -7.61
N ARG A 908 -4.79 21.98 -6.85
CA ARG A 908 -3.86 23.12 -6.80
C ARG A 908 -3.04 23.23 -8.08
N ASP A 909 -2.54 22.11 -8.60
CA ASP A 909 -1.76 22.06 -9.84
C ASP A 909 -2.58 22.44 -11.06
N THR A 910 -3.84 22.01 -11.13
CA THR A 910 -4.78 22.42 -12.18
C THR A 910 -5.08 23.92 -12.12
N VAL A 911 -5.25 24.51 -10.94
CA VAL A 911 -5.40 25.97 -10.79
C VAL A 911 -4.13 26.71 -11.23
N GLU A 912 -2.96 26.19 -10.91
CA GLU A 912 -1.69 26.75 -11.36
C GLU A 912 -1.53 26.69 -12.88
N LYS A 913 -1.87 25.56 -13.48
CA LYS A 913 -1.88 25.37 -14.93
C LYS A 913 -2.82 26.37 -15.60
N MET A 914 -4.06 26.52 -15.10
CA MET A 914 -5.01 27.51 -15.61
C MET A 914 -4.46 28.95 -15.51
N TYR A 915 -3.78 29.29 -14.40
CA TYR A 915 -3.17 30.61 -14.24
C TYR A 915 -2.02 30.86 -15.21
N LYS A 916 -1.14 29.86 -15.41
CA LYS A 916 0.00 29.95 -16.34
C LYS A 916 -0.45 30.06 -17.79
N MET A 917 -1.48 29.31 -18.18
CA MET A 917 -2.05 29.30 -19.52
C MET A 917 -3.00 30.48 -19.80
N GLY A 918 -3.24 31.35 -18.81
CA GLY A 918 -4.10 32.53 -19.00
C GLY A 918 -5.58 32.18 -19.18
N CYS A 919 -6.05 31.07 -18.61
CA CYS A 919 -7.46 30.67 -18.70
C CYS A 919 -8.33 31.69 -17.95
N MET A 920 -9.19 32.40 -18.66
CA MET A 920 -10.02 33.47 -18.08
C MET A 920 -11.52 33.16 -18.12
N THR A 921 -11.94 32.12 -18.83
CA THR A 921 -13.34 31.74 -19.01
C THR A 921 -13.58 30.27 -18.68
N VAL A 922 -14.84 29.92 -18.39
CA VAL A 922 -15.28 28.55 -18.10
C VAL A 922 -15.24 27.66 -19.35
N SER A 923 -15.23 28.25 -20.55
CA SER A 923 -15.07 27.53 -21.82
C SER A 923 -13.62 27.20 -22.18
N ALA A 924 -12.63 27.68 -21.40
CA ALA A 924 -11.22 27.39 -21.64
C ALA A 924 -10.97 25.87 -21.57
N PHE A 925 -10.23 25.33 -22.54
CA PHE A 925 -10.07 23.88 -22.70
C PHE A 925 -9.45 23.23 -21.46
N GLU A 926 -8.50 23.89 -20.81
CA GLU A 926 -7.79 23.41 -19.63
C GLU A 926 -8.73 23.16 -18.45
N TRP A 927 -9.78 23.97 -18.31
CA TRP A 927 -10.85 23.78 -17.34
C TRP A 927 -11.91 22.81 -17.87
N PHE A 928 -12.22 22.90 -19.17
CA PHE A 928 -13.21 22.06 -19.84
C PHE A 928 -12.85 20.57 -19.74
N SER A 929 -11.56 20.22 -19.87
CA SER A 929 -11.03 18.85 -19.87
C SER A 929 -11.03 18.15 -18.51
N GLN A 930 -11.20 18.89 -17.41
CA GLN A 930 -11.14 18.35 -16.05
C GLN A 930 -12.41 17.59 -15.67
N LEU A 931 -12.27 16.55 -14.85
CA LEU A 931 -13.39 15.84 -14.23
C LEU A 931 -14.01 16.68 -13.11
N LYS A 932 -15.17 17.29 -13.37
CA LYS A 932 -15.82 18.29 -12.51
C LYS A 932 -17.06 17.74 -11.85
N PHE A 933 -17.30 18.15 -10.60
CA PHE A 933 -18.41 17.68 -9.78
C PHE A 933 -19.34 18.87 -9.48
N TYR A 934 -20.54 18.82 -10.02
CA TYR A 934 -21.56 19.83 -9.87
C TYR A 934 -22.66 19.33 -8.94
N TRP A 935 -23.03 20.15 -7.97
CA TRP A 935 -24.22 19.90 -7.17
C TRP A 935 -25.42 20.60 -7.80
N ASP A 936 -26.40 19.82 -8.26
CA ASP A 936 -27.69 20.34 -8.70
C ASP A 936 -28.57 20.61 -7.48
N ARG A 937 -29.00 21.87 -7.35
CA ARG A 937 -29.82 22.32 -6.21
C ARG A 937 -31.28 21.94 -6.33
N GLU A 938 -31.80 21.81 -7.55
CA GLU A 938 -33.21 21.45 -7.76
C GLU A 938 -33.42 19.97 -7.55
N ARG A 939 -32.48 19.16 -8.06
CA ARG A 939 -32.53 17.71 -7.93
C ARG A 939 -31.94 17.19 -6.63
N GLU A 940 -31.19 18.02 -5.89
CA GLU A 940 -30.39 17.61 -4.74
C GLU A 940 -29.50 16.41 -5.05
N ASP A 941 -28.74 16.51 -6.14
CA ASP A 941 -27.96 15.40 -6.69
C ASP A 941 -26.60 15.88 -7.23
N CYS A 942 -25.64 14.96 -7.32
CA CYS A 942 -24.29 15.23 -7.81
C CYS A 942 -24.13 14.75 -9.26
N TYR A 943 -23.84 15.70 -10.15
CA TYR A 943 -23.52 15.45 -11.55
C TYR A 943 -22.04 15.60 -11.81
N ILE A 944 -21.46 14.65 -12.52
CA ILE A 944 -20.07 14.64 -12.92
C ILE A 944 -20.01 15.00 -14.39
N ARG A 945 -19.18 15.99 -14.73
CA ARG A 945 -19.01 16.47 -16.10
C ARG A 945 -17.54 16.50 -16.46
N GLN A 946 -17.20 15.93 -17.60
CA GLN A 946 -15.88 16.01 -18.19
C GLN A 946 -16.05 16.23 -19.68
N THR A 947 -15.37 17.24 -20.24
CA THR A 947 -15.59 17.68 -21.61
C THR A 947 -17.10 17.83 -21.91
N ASN A 948 -17.62 17.06 -22.86
CA ASN A 948 -19.01 17.08 -23.32
C ASN A 948 -19.86 16.01 -22.63
N THR A 949 -19.25 15.20 -21.76
CA THR A 949 -19.91 14.08 -21.08
C THR A 949 -20.54 14.52 -19.77
N SER A 950 -21.66 13.88 -19.39
CA SER A 950 -22.35 14.14 -18.13
C SER A 950 -22.93 12.85 -17.58
N SER A 951 -22.58 12.52 -16.34
CA SER A 951 -23.02 11.31 -15.64
C SER A 951 -23.49 11.65 -14.21
N VAL A 952 -24.43 10.89 -13.68
CA VAL A 952 -24.87 11.00 -12.28
C VAL A 952 -23.89 10.23 -11.39
N TYR A 953 -23.55 10.78 -10.23
CA TYR A 953 -22.77 10.05 -9.22
C TYR A 953 -23.62 8.90 -8.67
N THR A 954 -23.10 7.67 -8.63
CA THR A 954 -23.95 6.49 -8.36
C THR A 954 -24.16 6.13 -6.90
N TYR A 955 -23.44 6.78 -5.98
CA TYR A 955 -23.60 6.58 -4.54
C TYR A 955 -23.40 5.12 -4.07
N GLU A 956 -22.54 4.35 -4.75
CA GLU A 956 -22.12 3.05 -4.21
C GLU A 956 -21.06 3.26 -3.13
N TYR A 957 -21.17 2.52 -2.02
CA TYR A 957 -20.22 2.65 -0.92
C TYR A 957 -18.92 1.94 -1.28
N ILE A 958 -17.84 2.71 -1.35
CA ILE A 958 -16.50 2.20 -1.67
C ILE A 958 -15.55 2.41 -0.48
N GLY A 959 -16.04 2.91 0.65
CA GLY A 959 -15.22 3.20 1.82
C GLY A 959 -14.13 4.23 1.57
N ASN A 960 -13.12 4.23 2.45
CA ASN A 960 -12.02 5.18 2.41
C ASN A 960 -10.88 4.72 1.49
N SER A 961 -11.23 4.48 0.23
CA SER A 961 -10.27 4.10 -0.81
C SER A 961 -9.20 5.17 -1.02
N GLY A 962 -7.93 4.74 -1.00
CA GLY A 962 -6.83 5.56 -1.49
C GLY A 962 -7.08 5.99 -2.93
N ARG A 963 -6.51 7.13 -3.31
CA ARG A 963 -6.59 7.69 -4.66
C ARG A 963 -5.25 7.54 -5.36
N LEU A 964 -5.30 7.16 -6.64
CA LEU A 964 -4.11 7.14 -7.49
C LEU A 964 -3.63 8.57 -7.69
N VAL A 965 -2.30 8.76 -7.77
CA VAL A 965 -1.74 10.07 -8.11
C VAL A 965 -2.17 10.43 -9.54
N ILE A 966 -2.91 11.53 -9.67
CA ILE A 966 -3.46 11.96 -10.97
C ILE A 966 -2.36 12.70 -11.73
N THR A 967 -1.82 12.03 -12.75
CA THR A 967 -0.82 12.59 -13.68
C THR A 967 -1.50 13.11 -14.96
N PRO A 968 -0.80 13.87 -15.82
CA PRO A 968 -1.32 14.25 -17.14
C PRO A 968 -1.72 13.04 -18.01
N LEU A 969 -1.07 11.89 -17.83
CA LEU A 969 -1.45 10.65 -18.50
C LEU A 969 -2.77 10.11 -17.96
N THR A 970 -2.94 10.10 -16.63
CA THR A 970 -4.20 9.72 -15.97
C THR A 970 -5.36 10.60 -16.43
N ASP A 971 -5.16 11.92 -16.49
CA ASP A 971 -6.18 12.86 -17.00
C ASP A 971 -6.57 12.53 -18.45
N ARG A 972 -5.60 12.24 -19.31
CA ARG A 972 -5.85 11.84 -20.69
C ARG A 972 -6.64 10.52 -20.75
N CYS A 973 -6.27 9.52 -19.95
CA CYS A 973 -7.03 8.27 -19.84
C CYS A 973 -8.46 8.52 -19.37
N TYR A 974 -8.68 9.36 -18.35
CA TYR A 974 -10.02 9.72 -17.88
C TYR A 974 -10.87 10.35 -18.99
N ILE A 975 -10.32 11.31 -19.74
CA ILE A 975 -11.01 11.93 -20.87
C ILE A 975 -11.40 10.88 -21.91
N THR A 976 -10.48 10.00 -22.29
CA THR A 976 -10.74 8.95 -23.29
C THR A 976 -11.80 7.97 -22.82
N LEU A 977 -11.71 7.49 -21.58
CA LEU A 977 -12.64 6.51 -21.02
C LEU A 977 -14.04 7.09 -20.83
N THR A 978 -14.16 8.30 -20.29
CA THR A 978 -15.47 8.97 -20.14
C THR A 978 -16.10 9.29 -21.48
N THR A 979 -15.30 9.71 -22.47
CA THR A 979 -15.77 9.93 -23.84
C THR A 979 -16.23 8.63 -24.49
N ALA A 980 -15.49 7.53 -24.33
CA ALA A 980 -15.87 6.22 -24.85
C ALA A 980 -17.21 5.74 -24.28
N LEU A 981 -17.42 5.87 -22.96
CA LEU A 981 -18.68 5.55 -22.31
C LEU A 981 -19.83 6.41 -22.84
N ASN A 982 -19.61 7.71 -23.04
CA ASN A 982 -20.60 8.62 -23.62
C ASN A 982 -20.93 8.30 -25.08
N LEU A 983 -20.04 7.58 -25.79
CA LEU A 983 -20.25 7.05 -27.13
C LEU A 983 -20.77 5.61 -27.13
N PHE A 984 -21.18 5.08 -25.98
CA PHE A 984 -21.67 3.69 -25.82
C PHE A 984 -20.65 2.66 -26.30
N ARG A 985 -19.36 2.92 -26.02
CA ARG A 985 -18.22 2.03 -26.27
C ARG A 985 -17.54 1.63 -24.98
N GLY A 986 -16.83 0.51 -25.01
CA GLY A 986 -15.90 0.12 -23.96
C GLY A 986 -14.56 0.86 -24.05
N GLY A 987 -13.70 0.68 -23.05
CA GLY A 987 -12.34 1.22 -23.04
C GLY A 987 -11.28 0.13 -23.09
N SER A 988 -10.20 0.34 -23.85
CA SER A 988 -9.09 -0.60 -23.95
C SER A 988 -7.74 0.07 -23.62
N PRO A 989 -7.41 0.34 -22.35
CA PRO A 989 -6.08 0.81 -21.98
C PRO A 989 -5.01 -0.24 -22.30
N GLN A 990 -3.97 0.16 -23.05
CA GLN A 990 -2.86 -0.70 -23.47
C GLN A 990 -1.53 -0.05 -23.09
N GLY A 991 -0.54 -0.89 -22.75
CA GLY A 991 0.80 -0.44 -22.37
C GLY A 991 1.57 -1.53 -21.60
N PRO A 992 2.85 -1.31 -21.27
CA PRO A 992 3.69 -2.29 -20.57
C PRO A 992 3.11 -2.77 -19.24
N ALA A 993 3.55 -3.94 -18.78
CA ALA A 993 3.16 -4.46 -17.47
C ALA A 993 3.54 -3.47 -16.34
N GLY A 994 2.74 -3.41 -15.27
CA GLY A 994 3.02 -2.54 -14.12
C GLY A 994 2.74 -1.03 -14.29
N THR A 995 2.24 -0.59 -15.45
CA THR A 995 1.96 0.84 -15.74
C THR A 995 0.63 1.38 -15.17
N GLY A 996 -0.05 0.63 -14.31
CA GLY A 996 -1.27 1.09 -13.63
C GLY A 996 -2.54 1.14 -14.49
N LYS A 997 -2.63 0.35 -15.58
CA LYS A 997 -3.79 0.29 -16.49
C LYS A 997 -5.09 -0.05 -15.75
N THR A 998 -5.12 -1.20 -15.08
CA THR A 998 -6.27 -1.70 -14.30
C THR A 998 -6.61 -0.74 -13.16
N GLU A 999 -5.60 -0.23 -12.45
CA GLU A 999 -5.80 0.74 -11.36
C GLU A 999 -6.34 2.10 -11.84
N THR A 1000 -6.04 2.52 -13.07
CA THR A 1000 -6.62 3.74 -13.66
C THR A 1000 -8.13 3.58 -13.90
N VAL A 1001 -8.57 2.41 -14.40
CA VAL A 1001 -10.00 2.10 -14.59
C VAL A 1001 -10.69 2.03 -13.22
N LYS A 1002 -10.08 1.37 -12.23
CA LYS A 1002 -10.61 1.28 -10.87
C LYS A 1002 -10.72 2.66 -10.21
N ASP A 1003 -9.71 3.51 -10.32
CA ASP A 1003 -9.73 4.86 -9.73
C ASP A 1003 -10.79 5.76 -10.38
N LEU A 1004 -10.99 5.67 -11.70
CA LEU A 1004 -12.09 6.36 -12.40
C LEU A 1004 -13.46 5.86 -11.91
N GLY A 1005 -13.63 4.55 -11.80
CA GLY A 1005 -14.85 3.95 -11.23
C GLY A 1005 -15.10 4.47 -9.82
N ARG A 1006 -14.07 4.47 -8.96
CA ARG A 1006 -14.14 5.04 -7.61
C ARG A 1006 -14.49 6.53 -7.61
N ALA A 1007 -14.05 7.30 -8.60
CA ALA A 1007 -14.36 8.73 -8.71
C ALA A 1007 -15.84 8.96 -9.05
N LEU A 1008 -16.44 8.07 -9.84
CA LEU A 1008 -17.85 8.10 -10.23
C LEU A 1008 -18.78 7.40 -9.20
N ALA A 1009 -18.21 6.83 -8.13
CA ALA A 1009 -18.85 5.92 -7.19
C ALA A 1009 -19.45 4.67 -7.83
N ARG A 1010 -18.72 4.10 -8.78
CA ARG A 1010 -19.00 2.85 -9.48
C ARG A 1010 -18.12 1.75 -8.93
N TRP A 1011 -18.71 0.60 -8.70
CA TRP A 1011 -17.97 -0.62 -8.48
C TRP A 1011 -17.40 -1.17 -9.80
N VAL A 1012 -16.11 -1.52 -9.75
CA VAL A 1012 -15.36 -2.11 -10.87
C VAL A 1012 -15.01 -3.55 -10.49
N VAL A 1013 -15.59 -4.50 -11.22
CA VAL A 1013 -15.29 -5.94 -11.14
C VAL A 1013 -14.07 -6.21 -11.99
N VAL A 1014 -12.99 -6.68 -11.38
CA VAL A 1014 -11.78 -7.08 -12.10
C VAL A 1014 -11.77 -8.58 -12.28
N THR A 1015 -11.64 -9.05 -13.52
CA THR A 1015 -11.51 -10.48 -13.85
C THR A 1015 -10.18 -10.69 -14.55
N ASN A 1016 -9.32 -11.55 -13.98
CA ASN A 1016 -8.06 -11.91 -14.63
C ASN A 1016 -8.29 -13.00 -15.68
N CYS A 1017 -7.89 -12.75 -16.92
CA CYS A 1017 -8.10 -13.67 -18.03
C CYS A 1017 -6.98 -14.73 -18.14
N SER A 1018 -7.35 -15.95 -18.48
CA SER A 1018 -6.44 -17.09 -18.66
C SER A 1018 -6.90 -18.00 -19.80
N ASP A 1019 -6.03 -18.91 -20.24
CA ASP A 1019 -6.32 -19.84 -21.34
C ASP A 1019 -7.47 -20.82 -21.01
N GLY A 1020 -7.74 -21.07 -19.73
CA GLY A 1020 -8.80 -21.97 -19.25
C GLY A 1020 -10.20 -21.36 -19.14
N LEU A 1021 -10.38 -20.12 -19.60
CA LEU A 1021 -11.60 -19.35 -19.40
C LEU A 1021 -12.65 -19.65 -20.49
N ASP A 1022 -13.83 -20.15 -20.08
CA ASP A 1022 -14.92 -20.54 -20.99
C ASP A 1022 -15.81 -19.35 -21.41
N TYR A 1023 -16.23 -19.31 -22.68
CA TYR A 1023 -17.14 -18.29 -23.22
C TYR A 1023 -18.50 -18.25 -22.50
N LYS A 1024 -18.94 -19.38 -21.93
CA LYS A 1024 -20.19 -19.44 -21.13
C LYS A 1024 -20.04 -18.73 -19.79
N ALA A 1025 -18.86 -18.81 -19.18
CA ALA A 1025 -18.58 -18.08 -17.95
C ALA A 1025 -18.57 -16.57 -18.23
N MET A 1026 -17.89 -16.15 -19.31
CA MET A 1026 -17.86 -14.75 -19.75
C MET A 1026 -19.25 -14.21 -20.08
N SER A 1027 -20.10 -15.00 -20.75
CA SER A 1027 -21.49 -14.64 -21.04
C SER A 1027 -22.25 -14.28 -19.76
N LYS A 1028 -22.16 -15.12 -18.72
CA LYS A 1028 -22.78 -14.84 -17.42
C LYS A 1028 -22.25 -13.55 -16.78
N THR A 1029 -20.94 -13.34 -16.83
CA THR A 1029 -20.29 -12.11 -16.33
C THR A 1029 -20.83 -10.87 -17.03
N PHE A 1030 -20.89 -10.86 -18.38
CA PHE A 1030 -21.43 -9.73 -19.14
C PHE A 1030 -22.92 -9.49 -18.89
N ALA A 1031 -23.72 -10.56 -18.79
CA ALA A 1031 -25.13 -10.44 -18.44
C ALA A 1031 -25.33 -9.78 -17.07
N GLY A 1032 -24.46 -10.09 -16.10
CA GLY A 1032 -24.47 -9.45 -14.79
C GLY A 1032 -24.05 -7.98 -14.80
N ILE A 1033 -22.97 -7.66 -15.52
CA ILE A 1033 -22.50 -6.28 -15.71
C ILE A 1033 -23.62 -5.44 -16.37
N ALA A 1034 -24.25 -5.96 -17.43
CA ALA A 1034 -25.30 -5.28 -18.16
C ALA A 1034 -26.54 -5.00 -17.28
N GLN A 1035 -26.94 -5.95 -16.43
CA GLN A 1035 -28.13 -5.79 -15.58
C GLN A 1035 -27.87 -4.94 -14.33
N SER A 1036 -26.63 -4.91 -13.82
CA SER A 1036 -26.28 -4.25 -12.55
C SER A 1036 -25.87 -2.80 -12.74
N GLY A 1037 -25.34 -2.46 -13.92
CA GLY A 1037 -24.74 -1.15 -14.15
C GLY A 1037 -23.34 -1.00 -13.54
N CYS A 1038 -22.75 -2.08 -13.01
CA CYS A 1038 -21.34 -2.06 -12.58
C CYS A 1038 -20.41 -2.00 -13.79
N TRP A 1039 -19.12 -1.83 -13.53
CA TRP A 1039 -18.09 -1.83 -14.57
C TRP A 1039 -17.31 -3.14 -14.51
N GLY A 1040 -17.07 -3.78 -15.66
CA GLY A 1040 -16.16 -4.92 -15.77
C GLY A 1040 -14.82 -4.50 -16.34
N CYS A 1041 -13.72 -4.88 -15.70
CA CYS A 1041 -12.35 -4.71 -16.19
C CYS A 1041 -11.71 -6.09 -16.36
N PHE A 1042 -11.49 -6.50 -17.61
CA PHE A 1042 -10.91 -7.80 -17.93
C PHE A 1042 -9.41 -7.64 -18.16
N ASP A 1043 -8.63 -8.14 -17.20
CA ASP A 1043 -7.18 -8.00 -17.19
C ASP A 1043 -6.49 -9.13 -17.95
N GLU A 1044 -5.34 -8.81 -18.56
CA GLU A 1044 -4.60 -9.72 -19.43
C GLU A 1044 -5.48 -10.36 -20.53
N PHE A 1045 -6.37 -9.56 -21.12
CA PHE A 1045 -7.40 -10.03 -22.06
C PHE A 1045 -6.83 -10.78 -23.28
N ASN A 1046 -5.55 -10.54 -23.61
CA ASN A 1046 -4.82 -11.24 -24.66
C ASN A 1046 -4.43 -12.69 -24.32
N ARG A 1047 -4.68 -13.17 -23.10
CA ARG A 1047 -4.47 -14.57 -22.67
C ARG A 1047 -5.69 -15.47 -22.88
N ILE A 1048 -6.75 -14.98 -23.52
CA ILE A 1048 -7.90 -15.80 -23.87
C ILE A 1048 -7.60 -16.54 -25.18
N ASN A 1049 -7.94 -17.83 -25.24
CA ASN A 1049 -7.82 -18.61 -26.47
C ASN A 1049 -8.60 -17.94 -27.61
N ILE A 1050 -8.00 -17.89 -28.82
CA ILE A 1050 -8.54 -17.22 -30.01
C ILE A 1050 -9.96 -17.70 -30.34
N GLU A 1051 -10.26 -18.98 -30.14
CA GLU A 1051 -11.58 -19.55 -30.40
C GLU A 1051 -12.66 -18.95 -29.47
N VAL A 1052 -12.33 -18.77 -28.19
CA VAL A 1052 -13.19 -18.17 -27.16
C VAL A 1052 -13.32 -16.66 -27.40
N LEU A 1053 -12.23 -16.00 -27.79
CA LEU A 1053 -12.17 -14.56 -28.04
C LEU A 1053 -13.18 -14.11 -29.09
N SER A 1054 -13.33 -14.88 -30.17
CA SER A 1054 -14.31 -14.59 -31.24
C SER A 1054 -15.76 -14.52 -30.70
N VAL A 1055 -16.13 -15.47 -29.84
CA VAL A 1055 -17.47 -15.52 -29.22
C VAL A 1055 -17.65 -14.38 -28.22
N VAL A 1056 -16.63 -14.11 -27.39
CA VAL A 1056 -16.63 -13.02 -26.41
C VAL A 1056 -16.77 -11.65 -27.09
N ALA A 1057 -16.13 -11.44 -28.25
CA ALA A 1057 -16.26 -10.19 -29.01
C ALA A 1057 -17.70 -9.95 -29.48
N GLN A 1058 -18.41 -11.00 -29.90
CA GLN A 1058 -19.83 -10.92 -30.28
C GLN A 1058 -20.72 -10.61 -29.07
N GLN A 1059 -20.43 -11.22 -27.92
CA GLN A 1059 -21.12 -10.93 -26.66
C GLN A 1059 -20.95 -9.46 -26.25
N ILE A 1060 -19.72 -8.94 -26.22
CA ILE A 1060 -19.46 -7.53 -25.90
C ILE A 1060 -20.21 -6.61 -26.89
N LEU A 1061 -20.14 -6.91 -28.18
CA LEU A 1061 -20.82 -6.13 -29.22
C LEU A 1061 -22.34 -6.08 -29.00
N ALA A 1062 -22.96 -7.19 -28.61
CA ALA A 1062 -24.39 -7.24 -28.32
C ALA A 1062 -24.79 -6.28 -27.19
N VAL A 1063 -23.99 -6.23 -26.11
CA VAL A 1063 -24.23 -5.29 -24.98
C VAL A 1063 -24.05 -3.84 -25.45
N LEU A 1064 -22.96 -3.54 -26.17
CA LEU A 1064 -22.67 -2.18 -26.63
C LEU A 1064 -23.72 -1.66 -27.63
N LEU A 1065 -24.26 -2.52 -28.49
CA LEU A 1065 -25.36 -2.18 -29.40
C LEU A 1065 -26.66 -1.90 -28.64
N ALA A 1066 -26.97 -2.70 -27.62
CA ALA A 1066 -28.15 -2.47 -26.79
C ALA A 1066 -28.06 -1.13 -26.03
N LEU A 1067 -26.85 -0.75 -25.58
CA LEU A 1067 -26.58 0.55 -24.96
C LEU A 1067 -26.77 1.71 -25.94
N SER A 1068 -26.22 1.60 -27.17
CA SER A 1068 -26.32 2.68 -28.16
C SER A 1068 -27.74 2.92 -28.66
N LEU A 1069 -28.58 1.88 -28.60
CA LEU A 1069 -30.02 1.95 -28.90
C LEU A 1069 -30.88 2.37 -27.69
N PHE A 1070 -30.26 2.68 -26.54
CA PHE A 1070 -30.95 3.04 -25.29
C PHE A 1070 -32.02 2.03 -24.86
N MET A 1071 -31.76 0.74 -25.11
CA MET A 1071 -32.70 -0.32 -24.76
C MET A 1071 -32.77 -0.46 -23.23
N LYS A 1072 -33.97 -0.75 -22.69
CA LYS A 1072 -34.15 -1.08 -21.27
C LYS A 1072 -34.02 -2.58 -20.98
N ARG A 1073 -34.23 -3.39 -22.01
CA ARG A 1073 -34.13 -4.85 -22.02
C ARG A 1073 -33.68 -5.29 -23.41
N PHE A 1074 -32.91 -6.37 -23.49
CA PHE A 1074 -32.44 -6.93 -24.76
C PHE A 1074 -32.18 -8.42 -24.62
N VAL A 1075 -32.21 -9.13 -25.75
CA VAL A 1075 -31.89 -10.56 -25.79
C VAL A 1075 -30.38 -10.73 -25.86
N PHE A 1076 -29.81 -11.35 -24.84
CA PHE A 1076 -28.40 -11.66 -24.71
C PHE A 1076 -28.23 -13.17 -24.53
N ASP A 1077 -27.49 -13.81 -25.44
CA ASP A 1077 -27.21 -15.26 -25.43
C ASP A 1077 -28.47 -16.13 -25.22
N GLY A 1078 -29.56 -15.77 -25.92
CA GLY A 1078 -30.85 -16.46 -25.86
C GLY A 1078 -31.76 -16.08 -24.70
N SER A 1079 -31.35 -15.17 -23.81
CA SER A 1079 -32.12 -14.74 -22.63
C SER A 1079 -32.48 -13.25 -22.69
N ASP A 1080 -33.73 -12.88 -22.40
CA ASP A 1080 -34.15 -11.46 -22.32
C ASP A 1080 -33.77 -10.86 -20.96
N ILE A 1081 -32.75 -10.01 -20.93
CA ILE A 1081 -32.21 -9.41 -19.71
C ILE A 1081 -32.45 -7.90 -19.64
N LYS A 1082 -32.50 -7.36 -18.41
CA LYS A 1082 -32.55 -5.90 -18.18
C LYS A 1082 -31.21 -5.28 -18.57
N LEU A 1083 -31.23 -4.05 -19.07
CA LEU A 1083 -30.03 -3.25 -19.31
C LEU A 1083 -30.05 -2.01 -18.41
N ASP A 1084 -29.00 -1.85 -17.60
CA ASP A 1084 -28.68 -0.58 -16.97
C ASP A 1084 -27.78 0.22 -17.92
N GLY A 1085 -28.27 1.39 -18.35
CA GLY A 1085 -27.60 2.24 -19.33
C GLY A 1085 -26.26 2.80 -18.89
N ASN A 1086 -25.85 2.52 -17.65
CA ASN A 1086 -24.60 2.99 -17.11
C ASN A 1086 -23.51 1.93 -16.96
N CYS A 1087 -23.76 0.69 -17.40
CA CYS A 1087 -22.74 -0.35 -17.36
C CYS A 1087 -21.54 0.03 -18.25
N GLY A 1088 -20.37 -0.51 -17.93
CA GLY A 1088 -19.12 -0.23 -18.64
C GLY A 1088 -18.29 -1.49 -18.79
N ILE A 1089 -17.70 -1.69 -19.96
CA ILE A 1089 -16.82 -2.83 -20.24
C ILE A 1089 -15.44 -2.28 -20.61
N PHE A 1090 -14.42 -2.72 -19.88
CA PHE A 1090 -13.04 -2.33 -20.06
C PHE A 1090 -12.16 -3.57 -20.21
N ILE A 1091 -11.17 -3.49 -21.08
CA ILE A 1091 -10.17 -4.54 -21.26
C ILE A 1091 -8.78 -3.94 -21.06
N THR A 1092 -7.88 -4.67 -20.40
CA THR A 1092 -6.48 -4.26 -20.28
C THR A 1092 -5.59 -5.33 -20.90
N MET A 1093 -4.60 -4.88 -21.68
CA MET A 1093 -3.69 -5.75 -22.41
C MET A 1093 -2.26 -5.26 -22.27
N ASN A 1094 -1.34 -6.22 -22.24
CA ASN A 1094 0.09 -5.98 -22.41
C ASN A 1094 0.42 -6.26 -23.88
N PRO A 1095 0.74 -5.25 -24.71
CA PRO A 1095 1.28 -5.51 -26.04
C PRO A 1095 2.62 -6.21 -25.84
N GLY A 1096 2.69 -7.46 -26.30
CA GLY A 1096 3.87 -8.32 -26.20
C GLY A 1096 5.06 -7.82 -26.99
#